data_AF-A0A4V3JJP6-F1
#
_entry.id   AF-A0A4V3JJP6-F1
#
_cell.length_a   1.000
_cell.length_b   1.000
_cell.length_c   1.000
_cell.angle_alpha   90.00
_cell.angle_beta   90.00
_cell.angle_gamma   90.00
#
_symmetry.space_group_name_H-M   'P 1'
#
loop_
_entity.id
_entity.type
_entity.pdbx_description
1 polymer ?
#
loop_
_entity_poly.entity_id
_entity_poly.type
_entity_poly.pdbx_seq_one_letter_code
_entity_poly.pdbx_strand_id
1 'polypeptide(L)'
;MSSIKKYIIYSVLVGFFVIPLTIFLLRPIYFESFQNHTTVRILTKEGTLIGRGKNKNQTKQDWESIREYPDFVPEILKIAEDKRFDDHHGVDVFAGINSLGSYIFSKGKRGGASTITMQLVRIQNPEIRSYPFFMRKGFEILEALRYEVWLTKSEILEAYLNSVSIYSNTVGFPSASLSLFGKHIRFLSIEETVYLTVLIRKNKPELKELLIRYHNLRDRIKYPIPRLENPNELKVGYTTPNFASSSEQWKGENQHFLNWIRILISKPSEEFVSSLSSELNSELHAIVNSELEGLERWNVSNASAIVLERVPGKKDELELKGMIGSKNFFEDGNGMVNGSLAYRDAGSTLKPLLYANAIDKGYYSVNSIFSDEKYSFSLRQGGNYLPRNADLRYWGDLTLAEALGNSRNIPAVTAINQMGVLTFYRFLQSAGFEHLKESPQFYGPGLALGAGGTSLLQLTRAYGSFPLKGILPKIRLGKIDKEPLYFGESKQLFSPETAEEIKFVLRDPKLRQRAFGRRSYLDFPFPVSVKTGTSKDYRNSWTVAFNENYVVGAWVGNFSGERTMDVSGSFGAGRIVQNIFRSLMKDKPKLEYHSQLTETRNFCRFTGKLAQMNCPSIVLRVRKKVILPEPCDKHNEESSGSVLGVGFVYPSMGQIFLYHPSYKKDTQEIPVRIREIKSLKDPKLIWNEKEELKLSASGELRLPIVRGKQSLVLYDGEMKKASVDFEVR
;
A
#
# COMPACT_ATOMS: atom_id res chain seq x y z
N MET A 1 -24.89 84.15 -11.77
CA MET A 1 -25.48 82.78 -11.76
C MET A 1 -24.60 81.67 -12.36
N SER A 2 -23.48 81.92 -13.04
CA SER A 2 -22.67 80.84 -13.65
C SER A 2 -21.64 80.17 -12.72
N SER A 3 -21.20 80.85 -11.65
CA SER A 3 -20.20 80.33 -10.69
C SER A 3 -20.78 79.23 -9.76
N ILE A 4 -21.93 79.46 -9.14
CA ILE A 4 -22.55 78.51 -8.18
C ILE A 4 -22.95 77.19 -8.86
N LYS A 5 -23.46 77.23 -10.09
CA LYS A 5 -23.75 76.01 -10.87
C LYS A 5 -22.49 75.20 -11.18
N LYS A 6 -21.35 75.85 -11.44
CA LYS A 6 -20.06 75.15 -11.61
C LYS A 6 -19.65 74.48 -10.30
N TYR A 7 -19.75 75.15 -9.16
CA TYR A 7 -19.42 74.54 -7.85
C TYR A 7 -20.31 73.35 -7.50
N ILE A 8 -21.60 73.41 -7.79
CA ILE A 8 -22.54 72.28 -7.56
C ILE A 8 -22.22 71.11 -8.51
N ILE A 9 -21.91 71.39 -9.78
CA ILE A 9 -21.52 70.35 -10.74
C ILE A 9 -20.18 69.72 -10.34
N TYR A 10 -19.21 70.52 -9.89
CA TYR A 10 -17.93 70.01 -9.38
C TYR A 10 -18.10 69.20 -8.10
N SER A 11 -18.93 69.62 -7.15
CA SER A 11 -19.17 68.86 -5.91
C SER A 11 -19.93 67.56 -6.16
N VAL A 12 -20.88 67.55 -7.10
CA VAL A 12 -21.58 66.33 -7.53
C VAL A 12 -20.64 65.37 -8.28
N LEU A 13 -19.79 65.87 -9.18
CA LEU A 13 -18.79 65.05 -9.88
C LEU A 13 -17.71 64.51 -8.93
N VAL A 14 -17.22 65.35 -8.01
CA VAL A 14 -16.29 64.94 -6.95
C VAL A 14 -16.95 63.91 -6.04
N GLY A 15 -18.19 64.11 -5.60
CA GLY A 15 -18.93 63.13 -4.82
C GLY A 15 -19.15 61.80 -5.56
N PHE A 16 -19.44 61.85 -6.86
CA PHE A 16 -19.71 60.65 -7.67
C PHE A 16 -18.46 59.81 -7.96
N PHE A 17 -17.28 60.41 -8.07
CA PHE A 17 -16.04 59.68 -8.37
C PHE A 17 -15.11 59.49 -7.17
N VAL A 18 -14.96 60.50 -6.29
CA VAL A 18 -14.02 60.46 -5.17
C VAL A 18 -14.55 59.60 -4.03
N ILE A 19 -15.86 59.63 -3.74
CA ILE A 19 -16.42 58.84 -2.64
C ILE A 19 -16.32 57.34 -2.95
N PRO A 20 -16.74 56.82 -4.12
CA PRO A 20 -16.59 55.41 -4.44
C PRO A 20 -15.13 54.97 -4.54
N LEU A 21 -14.24 55.81 -5.08
CA LEU A 21 -12.81 55.52 -5.14
C LEU A 21 -12.20 55.44 -3.73
N THR A 22 -12.57 56.36 -2.84
CA THR A 22 -12.12 56.35 -1.44
C THR A 22 -12.64 55.11 -0.71
N ILE A 23 -13.93 54.77 -0.85
CA ILE A 23 -14.51 53.55 -0.28
C ILE A 23 -13.79 52.30 -0.79
N PHE A 24 -13.47 52.26 -2.09
CA PHE A 24 -12.73 51.16 -2.69
C PHE A 24 -11.30 51.04 -2.15
N LEU A 25 -10.58 52.15 -2.04
CA LEU A 25 -9.21 52.17 -1.50
C LEU A 25 -9.17 51.82 0.00
N LEU A 26 -10.21 52.19 0.75
CA LEU A 26 -10.37 51.85 2.17
C LEU A 26 -10.85 50.41 2.43
N ARG A 27 -11.08 49.61 1.38
CA ARG A 27 -11.37 48.19 1.55
C ARG A 27 -10.07 47.45 1.94
N PRO A 28 -10.02 46.77 3.10
CA PRO A 28 -8.78 46.19 3.61
C PRO A 28 -8.28 45.04 2.75
N ILE A 29 -6.95 44.93 2.66
CA ILE A 29 -6.22 43.78 2.11
C ILE A 29 -5.40 43.19 3.24
N TYR A 30 -5.55 41.88 3.46
CA TYR A 30 -4.80 41.14 4.47
C TYR A 30 -3.66 40.37 3.81
N PHE A 31 -2.46 40.48 4.37
CA PHE A 31 -1.26 39.82 3.84
C PHE A 31 -1.39 38.28 3.84
N GLU A 32 -2.02 37.73 4.86
CA GLU A 32 -2.26 36.29 5.04
C GLU A 32 -3.11 35.71 3.89
N SER A 33 -3.88 36.55 3.19
CA SER A 33 -4.69 36.10 2.05
C SER A 33 -3.84 35.54 0.90
N PHE A 34 -2.58 35.98 0.77
CA PHE A 34 -1.65 35.49 -0.24
C PHE A 34 -1.10 34.09 0.08
N GLN A 35 -1.01 33.73 1.36
CA GLN A 35 -0.50 32.44 1.84
C GLN A 35 -1.49 31.28 1.63
N ASN A 36 -2.77 31.58 1.40
CA ASN A 36 -3.83 30.58 1.14
C ASN A 36 -3.63 29.76 -0.16
N HIS A 37 -2.66 30.14 -1.00
CA HIS A 37 -2.29 29.45 -2.24
C HIS A 37 -1.09 28.50 -2.07
N THR A 38 -0.55 28.36 -0.86
CA THR A 38 0.55 27.44 -0.58
C THR A 38 0.15 25.97 -0.80
N THR A 39 1.14 25.20 -1.22
CA THR A 39 1.00 23.79 -1.49
C THR A 39 1.37 23.00 -0.25
N VAL A 40 0.53 22.05 0.14
CA VAL A 40 0.82 21.15 1.26
C VAL A 40 2.15 20.44 1.04
N ARG A 41 3.11 20.62 1.95
CA ARG A 41 4.37 19.86 1.96
C ARG A 41 4.07 18.47 2.51
N ILE A 42 4.51 17.42 1.82
CA ILE A 42 4.32 16.03 2.24
C ILE A 42 5.70 15.47 2.62
N LEU A 43 5.89 15.27 3.91
CA LEU A 43 7.15 14.85 4.51
C LEU A 43 7.10 13.39 5.00
N THR A 44 8.25 12.74 5.11
CA THR A 44 8.39 11.50 5.90
C THR A 44 8.36 11.80 7.40
N LYS A 45 8.32 10.75 8.22
CA LYS A 45 8.43 10.86 9.67
C LYS A 45 9.71 11.58 10.12
N GLU A 46 10.78 11.49 9.33
CA GLU A 46 12.08 12.13 9.58
C GLU A 46 12.13 13.59 9.12
N GLY A 47 11.07 14.12 8.48
CA GLY A 47 11.03 15.48 7.93
C GLY A 47 11.54 15.61 6.50
N THR A 48 11.88 14.50 5.83
CA THR A 48 12.34 14.51 4.44
C THR A 48 11.17 14.81 3.50
N LEU A 49 11.31 15.83 2.65
CA LEU A 49 10.29 16.16 1.64
C LEU A 49 10.21 15.06 0.57
N ILE A 50 9.12 14.30 0.58
CA ILE A 50 8.84 13.27 -0.45
C ILE A 50 7.91 13.78 -1.54
N GLY A 51 7.18 14.87 -1.27
CA GLY A 51 6.50 15.58 -2.32
C GLY A 51 5.62 16.72 -1.85
N ARG A 52 4.82 17.22 -2.77
CA ARG A 52 3.93 18.35 -2.55
C ARG A 52 2.52 18.03 -3.02
N GLY A 53 1.51 18.56 -2.35
CA GLY A 53 0.11 18.57 -2.76
C GLY A 53 -0.12 19.31 -4.08
N LYS A 54 -1.38 19.64 -4.38
CA LYS A 54 -1.74 20.64 -5.38
C LYS A 54 -2.49 21.75 -4.66
N ASN A 55 -2.16 23.01 -4.94
CA ASN A 55 -3.03 24.11 -4.57
C ASN A 55 -4.23 24.22 -5.54
N LYS A 56 -5.18 25.12 -5.27
CA LYS A 56 -6.37 25.34 -6.13
C LYS A 56 -6.03 25.61 -7.60
N ASN A 57 -4.86 26.20 -7.85
CA ASN A 57 -4.39 26.58 -9.18
C ASN A 57 -3.56 25.48 -9.86
N GLN A 58 -3.45 24.29 -9.24
CA GLN A 58 -2.59 23.18 -9.67
C GLN A 58 -1.12 23.55 -9.85
N THR A 59 -0.66 24.60 -9.17
CA THR A 59 0.74 25.03 -9.16
C THR A 59 1.47 24.44 -7.95
N LYS A 60 2.80 24.38 -8.05
CA LYS A 60 3.71 24.09 -6.94
C LYS A 60 4.18 25.43 -6.38
N GLN A 61 3.72 25.77 -5.18
CA GLN A 61 3.99 27.03 -4.52
C GLN A 61 4.28 26.79 -3.05
N ASP A 62 5.51 27.09 -2.64
CA ASP A 62 5.93 27.20 -1.24
C ASP A 62 5.97 28.68 -0.87
N TRP A 63 5.87 28.96 0.42
CA TRP A 63 6.00 30.31 0.95
C TRP A 63 7.17 30.36 1.93
N GLU A 64 8.04 31.35 1.75
CA GLU A 64 9.10 31.66 2.69
C GLU A 64 9.01 33.14 3.07
N SER A 65 9.29 33.44 4.34
CA SER A 65 9.36 34.84 4.78
C SER A 65 10.49 35.56 4.06
N ILE A 66 10.32 36.84 3.75
CA ILE A 66 11.34 37.69 3.11
C ILE A 66 12.67 37.70 3.88
N ARG A 67 12.64 37.43 5.19
CA ARG A 67 13.82 37.33 6.05
C ARG A 67 14.69 36.09 5.78
N GLU A 68 14.12 35.06 5.16
CA GLU A 68 14.84 33.85 4.76
C GLU A 68 15.54 34.02 3.39
N TYR A 69 15.22 35.07 2.65
CA TYR A 69 15.88 35.37 1.38
C TYR A 69 17.22 36.06 1.63
N PRO A 70 18.29 35.68 0.90
CA PRO A 70 19.50 36.48 0.88
C PRO A 70 19.21 37.91 0.40
N ASP A 71 19.84 38.92 1.00
CA ASP A 71 19.57 40.35 0.75
C ASP A 71 19.70 40.75 -0.73
N PHE A 72 20.58 40.08 -1.48
CA PHE A 72 20.76 40.34 -2.90
C PHE A 72 19.56 39.90 -3.77
N VAL A 73 18.68 39.01 -3.28
CA VAL A 73 17.53 38.52 -4.05
C VAL A 73 16.50 39.63 -4.30
N PRO A 74 15.94 40.29 -3.26
CA PRO A 74 15.18 41.52 -3.39
C PRO A 74 15.83 42.57 -4.29
N GLU A 75 17.13 42.80 -4.15
CA GLU A 75 17.84 43.86 -4.87
C GLU A 75 17.92 43.57 -6.38
N ILE A 76 18.31 42.36 -6.76
CA ILE A 76 18.42 41.94 -8.17
C ILE A 76 17.05 41.96 -8.84
N LEU A 77 16.00 41.53 -8.12
CA LEU A 77 14.64 41.57 -8.63
C LEU A 77 14.18 43.01 -8.91
N LYS A 78 14.42 43.94 -7.97
CA LYS A 78 14.11 45.37 -8.16
C LYS A 78 14.85 45.94 -9.38
N ILE A 79 16.14 45.66 -9.52
CA ILE A 79 16.93 46.13 -10.69
C ILE A 79 16.35 45.61 -12.02
N ALA A 80 15.86 44.36 -12.04
CA ALA A 80 15.35 43.72 -13.24
C ALA A 80 13.93 44.19 -13.62
N GLU A 81 13.02 44.23 -12.65
CA GLU A 81 11.58 44.41 -12.88
C GLU A 81 11.10 45.81 -12.54
N ASP A 82 11.64 46.46 -11.51
CA ASP A 82 11.12 47.73 -11.00
C ASP A 82 12.18 48.54 -10.22
N LYS A 83 13.03 49.28 -10.96
CA LYS A 83 14.22 49.96 -10.41
C LYS A 83 13.87 51.01 -9.35
N ARG A 84 12.69 51.64 -9.44
CA ARG A 84 12.20 52.69 -8.54
C ARG A 84 11.10 52.19 -7.61
N PHE A 85 11.06 50.88 -7.36
CA PHE A 85 10.04 50.25 -6.52
C PHE A 85 9.85 50.94 -5.17
N ASP A 86 10.95 51.39 -4.55
CA ASP A 86 10.93 52.05 -3.25
C ASP A 86 10.47 53.53 -3.33
N ASP A 87 10.47 54.15 -4.51
CA ASP A 87 10.21 55.58 -4.72
C ASP A 87 8.75 55.89 -5.11
N HIS A 88 7.96 54.90 -5.54
CA HIS A 88 6.59 55.09 -6.01
C HIS A 88 5.56 54.32 -5.19
N HIS A 89 4.29 54.74 -5.21
CA HIS A 89 3.19 54.02 -4.56
C HIS A 89 2.41 53.22 -5.62
N GLY A 90 2.89 52.03 -5.97
CA GLY A 90 2.22 51.11 -6.89
C GLY A 90 2.38 51.38 -8.38
N VAL A 91 2.46 52.63 -8.82
CA VAL A 91 2.60 52.98 -10.25
C VAL A 91 3.77 53.93 -10.47
N ASP A 92 4.70 53.57 -11.34
CA ASP A 92 5.78 54.43 -11.78
C ASP A 92 5.38 55.25 -13.03
N VAL A 93 4.92 56.48 -12.79
CA VAL A 93 4.49 57.42 -13.83
C VAL A 93 5.63 57.77 -14.79
N PHE A 94 6.85 57.94 -14.27
CA PHE A 94 8.01 58.28 -15.09
C PHE A 94 8.44 57.10 -15.97
N ALA A 95 8.37 55.86 -15.47
CA ALA A 95 8.63 54.67 -16.28
C ALA A 95 7.55 54.49 -17.35
N GLY A 96 6.28 54.79 -17.01
CA GLY A 96 5.17 54.86 -17.95
C GLY A 96 5.45 55.80 -19.11
N ILE A 97 5.81 57.06 -18.83
CA ILE A 97 6.11 58.08 -19.86
C ILE A 97 7.30 57.67 -20.72
N ASN A 98 8.39 57.19 -20.12
CA ASN A 98 9.58 56.72 -20.84
C ASN A 98 9.27 55.52 -21.75
N SER A 99 8.43 54.59 -21.29
CA SER A 99 8.00 53.45 -22.10
C SER A 99 7.13 53.87 -23.29
N LEU A 100 6.24 54.85 -23.10
CA LEU A 100 5.38 55.40 -24.15
C LEU A 100 6.21 56.14 -25.21
N GLY A 101 7.19 56.93 -24.78
CA GLY A 101 8.18 57.54 -25.68
C GLY A 101 8.95 56.49 -26.47
N SER A 102 9.45 55.44 -25.82
CA SER A 102 10.17 54.36 -26.53
C SER A 102 9.29 53.59 -27.52
N TYR A 103 7.99 53.44 -27.24
CA TYR A 103 7.03 52.80 -28.14
C TYR A 103 6.74 53.63 -29.40
N ILE A 104 6.69 54.95 -29.26
CA ILE A 104 6.42 55.89 -30.37
C ILE A 104 7.68 56.10 -31.23
N PHE A 105 8.86 56.18 -30.61
CA PHE A 105 10.11 56.55 -31.29
C PHE A 105 11.05 55.39 -31.64
N SER A 106 10.78 54.16 -31.21
CA SER A 106 11.64 52.99 -31.49
C SER A 106 10.85 51.83 -32.10
N LYS A 107 11.26 51.34 -33.28
CA LYS A 107 10.73 50.10 -33.88
C LYS A 107 11.14 48.87 -33.05
N GLY A 108 10.35 48.54 -32.01
CA GLY A 108 10.34 47.19 -31.42
C GLY A 108 10.82 47.03 -29.97
N LYS A 109 11.30 48.08 -29.27
CA LYS A 109 11.60 47.98 -27.83
C LYS A 109 10.35 48.30 -27.01
N ARG A 110 9.59 47.27 -26.63
CA ARG A 110 8.51 47.39 -25.62
C ARG A 110 9.15 47.52 -24.23
N GLY A 111 9.25 48.74 -23.72
CA GLY A 111 9.60 49.00 -22.32
C GLY A 111 8.49 48.48 -21.39
N GLY A 112 8.87 47.82 -20.28
CA GLY A 112 7.93 47.31 -19.30
C GLY A 112 7.42 48.41 -18.38
N ALA A 113 6.26 48.99 -18.68
CA ALA A 113 5.61 50.02 -17.84
C ALA A 113 4.95 49.47 -16.56
N SER A 114 5.15 48.18 -16.22
CA SER A 114 4.41 47.50 -15.14
C SER A 114 5.32 47.31 -13.94
N THR A 115 4.94 47.89 -12.80
CA THR A 115 5.63 47.76 -11.52
C THR A 115 5.44 46.38 -10.90
N ILE A 116 6.24 46.03 -9.89
CA ILE A 116 6.08 44.78 -9.12
C ILE A 116 4.67 44.67 -8.54
N THR A 117 4.13 45.75 -7.97
CA THR A 117 2.79 45.79 -7.38
C THR A 117 1.70 45.51 -8.42
N MET A 118 1.77 46.12 -9.61
CA MET A 118 0.81 45.84 -10.70
C MET A 118 0.89 44.39 -11.18
N GLN A 119 2.10 43.84 -11.24
CA GLN A 119 2.29 42.44 -11.61
C GLN A 119 1.73 41.48 -10.55
N LEU A 120 1.89 41.80 -9.26
CA LEU A 120 1.31 41.04 -8.14
C LEU A 120 -0.22 41.01 -8.23
N VAL A 121 -0.86 42.17 -8.44
CA VAL A 121 -2.31 42.26 -8.65
C VAL A 121 -2.77 41.33 -9.77
N ARG A 122 -2.07 41.34 -10.90
CA ARG A 122 -2.39 40.48 -12.06
C ARG A 122 -2.19 38.99 -11.78
N ILE A 123 -1.29 38.63 -10.88
CA ILE A 123 -1.09 37.24 -10.47
C ILE A 123 -2.28 36.78 -9.61
N GLN A 124 -2.74 37.63 -8.69
CA GLN A 124 -3.79 37.30 -7.73
C GLN A 124 -5.21 37.35 -8.33
N ASN A 125 -5.38 38.09 -9.43
CA ASN A 125 -6.67 38.28 -10.10
C ASN A 125 -6.58 37.79 -11.56
N PRO A 126 -6.44 36.47 -11.83
CA PRO A 126 -6.21 35.94 -13.17
C PRO A 126 -7.34 36.25 -14.17
N GLU A 127 -8.57 36.42 -13.69
CA GLU A 127 -9.77 36.73 -14.47
C GLU A 127 -9.65 38.05 -15.26
N ILE A 128 -8.88 39.01 -14.75
CA ILE A 128 -8.70 40.32 -15.40
C ILE A 128 -7.96 40.21 -16.73
N ARG A 129 -7.28 39.08 -16.98
CA ARG A 129 -6.59 38.83 -18.25
C ARG A 129 -7.55 38.76 -19.43
N SER A 130 -8.82 38.40 -19.18
CA SER A 130 -9.89 38.36 -20.17
C SER A 130 -10.31 39.74 -20.67
N TYR A 131 -10.06 40.80 -19.90
CA TYR A 131 -10.45 42.16 -20.27
C TYR A 131 -9.55 42.76 -21.37
N PRO A 132 -10.08 43.68 -22.20
CA PRO A 132 -9.28 44.47 -23.14
C PRO A 132 -8.10 45.16 -22.46
N PHE A 133 -7.00 45.35 -23.19
CA PHE A 133 -5.72 45.84 -22.67
C PHE A 133 -5.85 47.09 -21.77
N PHE A 134 -6.57 48.10 -22.23
CA PHE A 134 -6.74 49.36 -21.48
C PHE A 134 -7.55 49.19 -20.20
N MET A 135 -8.63 48.40 -20.24
CA MET A 135 -9.44 48.12 -19.03
C MET A 135 -8.64 47.31 -18.02
N ARG A 136 -7.94 46.27 -18.49
CA ARG A 136 -7.04 45.47 -17.65
C ARG A 136 -5.98 46.35 -16.97
N LYS A 137 -5.37 47.27 -17.72
CA LYS A 137 -4.38 48.19 -17.18
C LYS A 137 -4.95 49.18 -16.17
N GLY A 138 -6.17 49.69 -16.41
CA GLY A 138 -6.88 50.51 -15.41
C GLY A 138 -7.13 49.74 -14.11
N PHE A 139 -7.56 48.48 -14.21
CA PHE A 139 -7.75 47.61 -13.05
C PHE A 139 -6.45 47.34 -12.29
N GLU A 140 -5.37 46.97 -13.02
CA GLU A 140 -4.04 46.77 -12.42
C GLU A 140 -3.56 48.01 -11.65
N ILE A 141 -3.78 49.21 -12.17
CA ILE A 141 -3.40 50.48 -11.53
C ILE A 141 -4.21 50.73 -10.25
N LEU A 142 -5.54 50.64 -10.33
CA LEU A 142 -6.42 50.93 -9.20
C LEU A 142 -6.21 49.96 -8.04
N GLU A 143 -6.06 48.67 -8.34
CA GLU A 143 -5.76 47.66 -7.33
C GLU A 143 -4.33 47.80 -6.80
N ALA A 144 -3.34 48.17 -7.63
CA ALA A 144 -1.97 48.38 -7.15
C ALA A 144 -1.89 49.53 -6.14
N LEU A 145 -2.64 50.62 -6.38
CA LEU A 145 -2.78 51.70 -5.40
C LEU A 145 -3.42 51.21 -4.10
N ARG A 146 -4.46 50.35 -4.19
CA ARG A 146 -5.09 49.75 -3.01
C ARG A 146 -4.10 48.88 -2.22
N TYR A 147 -3.30 48.05 -2.90
CA TYR A 147 -2.29 47.20 -2.26
C TYR A 147 -1.29 48.03 -1.46
N GLU A 148 -0.84 49.17 -2.01
CA GLU A 148 0.16 50.05 -1.39
C GLU A 148 -0.39 50.91 -0.24
N VAL A 149 -1.72 51.01 -0.10
CA VAL A 149 -2.35 51.63 1.08
C VAL A 149 -2.32 50.69 2.29
N TRP A 150 -2.45 49.38 2.06
CA TRP A 150 -2.65 48.39 3.13
C TRP A 150 -1.42 47.53 3.42
N LEU A 151 -0.50 47.40 2.47
CA LEU A 151 0.69 46.54 2.58
C LEU A 151 1.96 47.38 2.53
N THR A 152 2.94 46.97 3.31
CA THR A 152 4.30 47.52 3.26
C THR A 152 5.04 47.04 2.00
N LYS A 153 6.09 47.77 1.61
CA LYS A 153 6.97 47.38 0.50
C LYS A 153 7.57 45.98 0.68
N SER A 154 7.94 45.64 1.91
CA SER A 154 8.46 44.31 2.24
C SER A 154 7.42 43.21 2.06
N GLU A 155 6.17 43.45 2.47
CA GLU A 155 5.06 42.50 2.28
C GLU A 155 4.71 42.33 0.80
N ILE A 156 4.67 43.41 0.03
CA ILE A 156 4.43 43.35 -1.43
C ILE A 156 5.53 42.52 -2.10
N LEU A 157 6.78 42.73 -1.71
CA LEU A 157 7.92 42.00 -2.28
C LEU A 157 7.91 40.53 -1.86
N GLU A 158 7.61 40.23 -0.59
CA GLU A 158 7.43 38.86 -0.10
C GLU A 158 6.32 38.14 -0.89
N ALA A 159 5.16 38.78 -1.01
CA ALA A 159 4.03 38.22 -1.74
C ALA A 159 4.35 37.99 -3.21
N TYR A 160 5.09 38.91 -3.84
CA TYR A 160 5.51 38.78 -5.23
C TYR A 160 6.53 37.64 -5.43
N LEU A 161 7.60 37.60 -4.62
CA LEU A 161 8.64 36.57 -4.69
C LEU A 161 8.08 35.17 -4.47
N ASN A 162 7.04 35.03 -3.64
CA ASN A 162 6.37 33.75 -3.39
C ASN A 162 5.26 33.42 -4.40
N SER A 163 4.82 34.36 -5.25
CA SER A 163 3.67 34.17 -6.16
C SER A 163 3.99 34.28 -7.65
N VAL A 164 5.21 34.68 -8.02
CA VAL A 164 5.60 34.84 -9.42
C VAL A 164 5.79 33.49 -10.13
N SER A 165 5.24 33.33 -11.34
CA SER A 165 5.45 32.11 -12.13
C SER A 165 6.84 32.12 -12.76
N ILE A 166 7.64 31.08 -12.50
CA ILE A 166 9.05 31.03 -12.93
C ILE A 166 9.26 29.92 -13.97
N TYR A 167 8.88 28.68 -13.64
CA TYR A 167 9.20 27.53 -14.48
C TYR A 167 8.09 26.47 -14.48
N SER A 168 7.55 26.16 -15.66
CA SER A 168 6.44 25.20 -15.81
C SER A 168 5.27 25.54 -14.87
N ASN A 169 4.84 24.62 -14.01
CA ASN A 169 3.82 24.83 -12.98
C ASN A 169 4.38 25.28 -11.63
N THR A 170 5.63 25.75 -11.58
CA THR A 170 6.31 26.21 -10.36
C THR A 170 6.12 27.71 -10.19
N VAL A 171 5.63 28.09 -9.02
CA VAL A 171 5.33 29.46 -8.62
C VAL A 171 6.15 29.79 -7.37
N GLY A 172 6.74 30.97 -7.37
CA GLY A 172 7.58 31.46 -6.30
C GLY A 172 9.05 31.03 -6.42
N PHE A 173 9.93 31.89 -5.93
CA PHE A 173 11.37 31.65 -5.82
C PHE A 173 11.71 30.42 -4.97
N PRO A 174 11.05 30.13 -3.82
CA PRO A 174 11.42 28.99 -2.99
C PRO A 174 11.19 27.67 -3.71
N SER A 175 10.02 27.51 -4.34
CA SER A 175 9.73 26.31 -5.14
C SER A 175 10.61 26.19 -6.37
N ALA A 176 10.94 27.30 -7.04
CA ALA A 176 11.82 27.28 -8.19
C ALA A 176 13.27 26.94 -7.83
N SER A 177 13.78 27.47 -6.70
CA SER A 177 15.09 27.12 -6.15
C SER A 177 15.20 25.62 -5.89
N LEU A 178 14.20 25.03 -5.20
CA LEU A 178 14.24 23.60 -4.94
C LEU A 178 14.11 22.76 -6.22
N SER A 179 13.25 23.18 -7.14
CA SER A 179 12.96 22.44 -8.40
C SER A 179 14.10 22.49 -9.41
N LEU A 180 14.80 23.63 -9.52
CA LEU A 180 15.86 23.83 -10.50
C LEU A 180 17.25 23.54 -9.94
N PHE A 181 17.49 23.88 -8.67
CA PHE A 181 18.83 23.85 -8.05
C PHE A 181 18.93 22.85 -6.89
N GLY A 182 17.81 22.30 -6.41
CA GLY A 182 17.80 21.39 -5.27
C GLY A 182 18.17 22.04 -3.94
N LYS A 183 18.09 23.37 -3.85
CA LYS A 183 18.53 24.16 -2.68
C LYS A 183 17.38 24.87 -1.99
N HIS A 184 17.50 25.02 -0.68
CA HIS A 184 16.67 25.95 0.11
C HIS A 184 16.98 27.41 -0.28
N ILE A 185 16.00 28.30 -0.16
CA ILE A 185 16.10 29.70 -0.62
C ILE A 185 17.30 30.45 -0.02
N ARG A 186 17.60 30.20 1.26
CA ARG A 186 18.75 30.76 1.99
C ARG A 186 20.11 30.46 1.36
N PHE A 187 20.21 29.41 0.55
CA PHE A 187 21.45 28.96 -0.07
C PHE A 187 21.50 29.26 -1.57
N LEU A 188 20.59 30.11 -2.08
CA LEU A 188 20.70 30.61 -3.44
C LEU A 188 22.02 31.35 -3.63
N SER A 189 22.62 31.17 -4.79
CA SER A 189 23.71 32.00 -5.28
C SER A 189 23.19 33.21 -6.06
N ILE A 190 24.08 34.16 -6.33
CA ILE A 190 23.76 35.36 -7.10
C ILE A 190 23.45 34.97 -8.55
N GLU A 191 24.22 34.04 -9.11
CA GLU A 191 24.05 33.44 -10.43
C GLU A 191 22.65 32.84 -10.60
N GLU A 192 22.26 32.00 -9.64
CA GLU A 192 20.96 31.33 -9.61
C GLU A 192 19.82 32.35 -9.48
N THR A 193 20.03 33.44 -8.74
CA THR A 193 19.05 34.51 -8.58
C THR A 193 18.83 35.30 -9.87
N VAL A 194 19.91 35.64 -10.58
CA VAL A 194 19.84 36.25 -11.92
C VAL A 194 19.09 35.30 -12.87
N TYR A 195 19.39 34.01 -12.79
CA TYR A 195 18.72 32.99 -13.59
C TYR A 195 17.21 32.96 -13.36
N LEU A 196 16.77 32.85 -12.10
CA LEU A 196 15.35 32.84 -11.74
C LEU A 196 14.64 34.12 -12.17
N THR A 197 15.26 35.28 -11.94
CA THR A 197 14.71 36.58 -12.30
C THR A 197 14.47 36.71 -13.81
N VAL A 198 15.38 36.19 -14.64
CA VAL A 198 15.23 36.21 -16.11
C VAL A 198 14.04 35.37 -16.59
N LEU A 199 13.71 34.28 -15.88
CA LEU A 199 12.61 33.38 -16.23
C LEU A 199 11.22 33.98 -15.94
N ILE A 200 11.11 34.97 -15.07
CA ILE A 200 9.83 35.65 -14.75
C ILE A 200 9.14 36.17 -16.02
N ARG A 201 9.91 36.80 -16.91
CA ARG A 201 9.37 37.39 -18.15
C ARG A 201 8.96 36.35 -19.18
N LYS A 202 9.61 35.19 -19.19
CA LYS A 202 9.32 34.07 -20.09
C LYS A 202 9.82 32.79 -19.44
N ASN A 203 8.88 31.94 -19.02
CA ASN A 203 9.16 30.72 -18.24
C ASN A 203 9.91 29.61 -19.01
N LYS A 204 9.94 29.69 -20.35
CA LYS A 204 10.68 28.79 -21.25
C LYS A 204 11.31 29.58 -22.41
N PRO A 205 12.37 30.37 -22.15
CA PRO A 205 13.10 31.05 -23.21
C PRO A 205 13.98 30.07 -23.98
N GLU A 206 14.22 30.35 -25.26
CA GLU A 206 15.26 29.62 -26.01
C GLU A 206 16.63 29.91 -25.42
N LEU A 207 17.59 28.99 -25.57
CA LEU A 207 18.92 29.12 -24.97
C LEU A 207 19.61 30.45 -25.32
N LYS A 208 19.55 30.86 -26.59
CA LYS A 208 20.13 32.13 -27.05
C LYS A 208 19.47 33.34 -26.38
N GLU A 209 18.15 33.30 -26.22
CA GLU A 209 17.39 34.36 -25.54
C GLU A 209 17.70 34.41 -24.04
N LEU A 210 17.77 33.24 -23.40
CA LEU A 210 18.15 33.09 -22.00
C LEU A 210 19.54 33.70 -21.73
N LEU A 211 20.52 33.34 -22.55
CA LEU A 211 21.90 33.86 -22.49
C LEU A 211 21.94 35.38 -22.57
N ILE A 212 21.25 35.95 -23.57
CA ILE A 212 21.21 37.41 -23.77
C ILE A 212 20.58 38.09 -22.55
N ARG A 213 19.46 37.57 -22.05
CA ARG A 213 18.77 38.16 -20.89
C ARG A 213 19.61 38.03 -19.61
N TYR A 214 20.27 36.88 -19.41
CA TYR A 214 21.13 36.63 -18.27
C TYR A 214 22.31 37.60 -18.23
N HIS A 215 23.08 37.72 -19.31
CA HIS A 215 24.19 38.67 -19.38
C HIS A 215 23.73 40.13 -19.25
N ASN A 216 22.63 40.51 -19.90
CA ASN A 216 22.10 41.86 -19.78
C ASN A 216 21.68 42.23 -18.35
N LEU A 217 21.17 41.27 -17.56
CA LEU A 217 20.84 41.51 -16.15
C LEU A 217 22.11 41.51 -15.29
N ARG A 218 23.00 40.55 -15.50
CA ARG A 218 24.31 40.47 -14.85
C ARG A 218 25.08 41.80 -14.96
N ASP A 219 25.11 42.40 -16.15
CA ASP A 219 25.87 43.63 -16.41
C ASP A 219 25.26 44.88 -15.73
N ARG A 220 24.05 44.77 -15.17
CA ARG A 220 23.36 45.86 -14.45
C ARG A 220 23.46 45.75 -12.94
N ILE A 221 23.86 44.59 -12.42
CA ILE A 221 23.94 44.35 -10.98
C ILE A 221 25.37 44.56 -10.49
N LYS A 222 25.51 45.01 -9.25
CA LYS A 222 26.80 45.43 -8.67
C LYS A 222 27.71 44.26 -8.26
N TYR A 223 27.21 43.03 -8.33
CA TYR A 223 27.89 41.83 -7.82
C TYR A 223 28.82 41.23 -8.89
N PRO A 224 30.06 40.82 -8.53
CA PRO A 224 30.96 40.16 -9.46
C PRO A 224 30.48 38.73 -9.73
N ILE A 225 30.15 38.42 -10.99
CA ILE A 225 29.61 37.12 -11.40
C ILE A 225 30.35 36.64 -12.65
N PRO A 226 30.84 35.39 -12.68
CA PRO A 226 31.51 34.83 -13.86
C PRO A 226 30.57 34.82 -15.07
N ARG A 227 31.17 34.97 -16.26
CA ARG A 227 30.40 34.85 -17.51
C ARG A 227 30.15 33.37 -17.79
N LEU A 228 28.92 32.92 -17.60
CA LEU A 228 28.52 31.55 -17.97
C LEU A 228 28.34 31.43 -19.48
N GLU A 229 28.91 30.39 -20.08
CA GLU A 229 28.68 30.03 -21.49
C GLU A 229 27.30 29.40 -21.70
N ASN A 230 26.77 28.73 -20.68
CA ASN A 230 25.40 28.27 -20.64
C ASN A 230 24.77 28.38 -19.23
N PRO A 231 23.84 29.32 -19.00
CA PRO A 231 23.18 29.47 -17.71
C PRO A 231 22.41 28.23 -17.23
N ASN A 232 22.09 27.27 -18.11
CA ASN A 232 21.46 26.02 -17.68
C ASN A 232 22.41 25.12 -16.88
N GLU A 233 23.72 25.36 -16.89
CA GLU A 233 24.71 24.67 -16.02
C GLU A 233 24.41 24.81 -14.54
N LEU A 234 23.68 25.85 -14.16
CA LEU A 234 23.24 26.07 -12.79
C LEU A 234 22.17 25.06 -12.36
N LYS A 235 21.46 24.41 -13.29
CA LYS A 235 20.42 23.42 -12.97
C LYS A 235 21.04 22.11 -12.53
N VAL A 236 20.40 21.46 -11.56
CA VAL A 236 20.70 20.07 -11.21
C VAL A 236 20.52 19.19 -12.45
N GLY A 237 21.55 18.39 -12.77
CA GLY A 237 21.51 17.41 -13.86
C GLY A 237 21.84 17.95 -15.26
N TYR A 238 22.29 19.20 -15.41
CA TYR A 238 22.64 19.77 -16.72
C TYR A 238 23.87 19.13 -17.37
N THR A 239 24.84 18.63 -16.58
CA THR A 239 26.12 18.09 -17.06
C THR A 239 26.15 16.59 -17.36
N THR A 240 25.03 15.87 -17.29
CA THR A 240 24.99 14.42 -17.59
C THR A 240 23.95 14.10 -18.68
N PRO A 241 24.37 13.59 -19.86
CA PRO A 241 23.46 13.03 -20.88
C PRO A 241 22.69 11.78 -20.38
N ASN A 242 23.10 11.20 -19.25
CA ASN A 242 22.37 10.12 -18.60
C ASN A 242 21.29 10.72 -17.70
N PHE A 243 20.10 10.84 -18.27
CA PHE A 243 18.83 11.16 -17.61
C PHE A 243 18.37 10.05 -16.62
N ALA A 244 19.31 9.38 -15.95
CA ALA A 244 19.05 8.23 -15.08
C ALA A 244 19.38 8.49 -13.60
N SER A 245 20.05 9.58 -13.24
CA SER A 245 20.50 9.81 -11.84
C SER A 245 19.92 11.04 -11.14
N SER A 246 19.19 11.94 -11.82
CA SER A 246 18.46 13.03 -11.15
C SER A 246 17.06 12.64 -10.65
N SER A 247 16.65 11.38 -10.88
CA SER A 247 15.51 10.73 -10.23
C SER A 247 15.72 10.52 -8.72
N GLU A 248 16.95 10.72 -8.21
CA GLU A 248 17.27 10.61 -6.79
C GLU A 248 16.51 11.59 -5.89
N GLN A 249 16.01 12.71 -6.44
CA GLN A 249 15.25 13.67 -5.62
C GLN A 249 13.80 13.22 -5.33
N TRP A 250 13.30 12.21 -6.04
CA TRP A 250 11.94 11.68 -5.89
C TRP A 250 11.93 10.15 -5.99
N LYS A 251 12.59 9.51 -5.02
CA LYS A 251 12.50 8.09 -4.69
C LYS A 251 11.16 7.46 -5.11
N GLY A 252 11.19 6.62 -6.16
CA GLY A 252 10.01 6.02 -6.78
C GLY A 252 9.15 5.22 -5.80
N GLU A 253 9.77 4.70 -4.73
CA GLU A 253 9.11 3.91 -3.68
C GLU A 253 8.02 4.69 -2.93
N ASN A 254 8.11 6.02 -2.84
CA ASN A 254 7.15 6.85 -2.11
C ASN A 254 6.03 7.41 -3.00
N GLN A 255 6.11 7.27 -4.32
CA GLN A 255 5.20 7.94 -5.27
C GLN A 255 3.76 7.44 -5.15
N HIS A 256 3.58 6.15 -4.93
CA HIS A 256 2.25 5.55 -4.73
C HIS A 256 1.54 6.12 -3.51
N PHE A 257 2.25 6.23 -2.38
CA PHE A 257 1.74 6.85 -1.17
C PHE A 257 1.48 8.34 -1.38
N LEU A 258 2.42 9.06 -1.99
CA LEU A 258 2.30 10.49 -2.28
C LEU A 258 1.05 10.79 -3.11
N ASN A 259 0.80 10.03 -4.18
CA ASN A 259 -0.38 10.21 -5.02
C ASN A 259 -1.68 9.91 -4.28
N TRP A 260 -1.67 8.91 -3.38
CA TRP A 260 -2.83 8.62 -2.56
C TRP A 260 -3.12 9.74 -1.55
N ILE A 261 -2.11 10.22 -0.83
CA ILE A 261 -2.25 11.31 0.15
C ILE A 261 -2.73 12.60 -0.51
N ARG A 262 -2.25 12.91 -1.73
CA ARG A 262 -2.71 14.07 -2.51
C ARG A 262 -4.22 14.06 -2.77
N ILE A 263 -4.85 12.89 -2.86
CA ILE A 263 -6.29 12.75 -3.04
C ILE A 263 -7.02 12.95 -1.71
N LEU A 264 -6.43 12.49 -0.59
CA LEU A 264 -7.03 12.59 0.74
C LEU A 264 -6.95 13.99 1.33
N ILE A 265 -5.88 14.75 1.06
CA ILE A 265 -5.68 16.10 1.58
C ILE A 265 -6.27 17.12 0.60
N SER A 266 -7.43 17.66 0.95
CA SER A 266 -8.17 18.65 0.14
C SER A 266 -7.99 20.10 0.61
N LYS A 267 -7.39 20.32 1.79
CA LYS A 267 -7.19 21.66 2.34
C LYS A 267 -5.76 22.15 2.11
N PRO A 268 -5.56 23.42 1.72
CA PRO A 268 -4.26 24.07 1.86
C PRO A 268 -3.96 24.12 3.37
N SER A 269 -3.08 23.22 3.80
CA SER A 269 -2.44 23.18 5.11
C SER A 269 -0.95 23.31 4.85
N GLU A 270 -0.19 23.82 5.80
CA GLU A 270 1.22 24.10 5.57
C GLU A 270 2.01 22.79 5.42
N GLU A 271 1.70 21.76 6.25
CA GLU A 271 2.49 20.54 6.28
C GLU A 271 1.72 19.27 6.67
N PHE A 272 1.95 18.21 5.89
CA PHE A 272 1.60 16.84 6.22
C PHE A 272 2.87 16.03 6.51
N VAL A 273 3.00 15.58 7.75
CA VAL A 273 4.08 14.67 8.19
C VAL A 273 3.55 13.25 8.19
N SER A 274 4.00 12.41 7.26
CA SER A 274 3.57 11.02 7.16
C SER A 274 4.13 10.15 8.29
N SER A 275 3.50 8.99 8.51
CA SER A 275 4.01 7.97 9.41
C SER A 275 5.07 7.04 8.79
N LEU A 276 5.34 7.20 7.48
CA LEU A 276 6.33 6.44 6.73
C LEU A 276 7.74 6.90 7.09
N SER A 277 8.65 5.93 7.27
CA SER A 277 10.09 6.18 7.35
C SER A 277 10.71 5.99 5.98
N SER A 278 11.62 6.89 5.60
CA SER A 278 12.37 6.78 4.34
C SER A 278 13.20 5.49 4.29
N GLU A 279 13.87 5.16 5.40
CA GLU A 279 14.76 4.01 5.52
C GLU A 279 13.97 2.71 5.38
N LEU A 280 12.89 2.58 6.15
CA LEU A 280 12.04 1.39 6.09
C LEU A 280 11.40 1.23 4.71
N ASN A 281 10.88 2.30 4.11
CA ASN A 281 10.23 2.16 2.80
C ASN A 281 11.23 1.81 1.69
N SER A 282 12.45 2.36 1.72
CA SER A 282 13.53 1.94 0.81
C SER A 282 13.92 0.47 1.02
N GLU A 283 14.00 -0.01 2.27
CA GLU A 283 14.27 -1.43 2.56
C GLU A 283 13.16 -2.36 2.06
N LEU A 284 11.89 -2.00 2.30
CA LEU A 284 10.73 -2.74 1.79
C LEU A 284 10.73 -2.81 0.26
N HIS A 285 11.06 -1.71 -0.40
CA HIS A 285 11.17 -1.65 -1.85
C HIS A 285 12.28 -2.59 -2.37
N ALA A 286 13.45 -2.60 -1.70
CA ALA A 286 14.55 -3.51 -2.04
C ALA A 286 14.15 -4.99 -1.88
N ILE A 287 13.46 -5.34 -0.78
CA ILE A 287 12.93 -6.70 -0.56
C ILE A 287 11.95 -7.07 -1.68
N VAL A 288 10.98 -6.19 -1.98
CA VAL A 288 9.98 -6.43 -3.04
C VAL A 288 10.66 -6.68 -4.39
N ASN A 289 11.63 -5.85 -4.77
CA ASN A 289 12.30 -5.97 -6.06
C ASN A 289 13.18 -7.22 -6.15
N SER A 290 13.95 -7.53 -5.10
CA SER A 290 14.78 -8.73 -5.07
C SER A 290 13.94 -10.01 -5.18
N GLU A 291 12.81 -10.09 -4.46
CA GLU A 291 11.92 -11.24 -4.57
C GLU A 291 11.22 -11.34 -5.93
N LEU A 292 10.90 -10.20 -6.55
CA LEU A 292 10.30 -10.13 -7.88
C LEU A 292 11.26 -10.58 -8.98
N GLU A 293 12.52 -10.16 -8.95
CA GLU A 293 13.56 -10.66 -9.86
C GLU A 293 13.67 -12.19 -9.78
N GLY A 294 13.65 -12.72 -8.54
CA GLY A 294 13.61 -14.16 -8.32
C GLY A 294 12.37 -14.81 -8.93
N LEU A 295 11.22 -14.12 -8.97
CA LEU A 295 9.93 -14.63 -9.43
C LEU A 295 9.66 -14.46 -10.94
N GLU A 296 10.47 -13.69 -11.67
CA GLU A 296 10.23 -13.33 -13.07
C GLU A 296 10.06 -14.57 -13.96
N ARG A 297 10.86 -15.61 -13.71
CA ARG A 297 10.80 -16.90 -14.41
C ARG A 297 9.47 -17.66 -14.25
N TRP A 298 8.54 -17.20 -13.42
CA TRP A 298 7.19 -17.75 -13.26
C TRP A 298 6.10 -16.82 -13.81
N ASN A 299 6.45 -15.94 -14.77
CA ASN A 299 5.52 -14.97 -15.35
C ASN A 299 4.88 -14.05 -14.30
N VAL A 300 5.73 -13.51 -13.41
CA VAL A 300 5.35 -12.53 -12.39
C VAL A 300 6.06 -11.23 -12.70
N SER A 301 5.30 -10.15 -12.83
CA SER A 301 5.84 -8.82 -13.14
C SER A 301 5.61 -7.79 -12.04
N ASN A 302 4.69 -8.03 -11.09
CA ASN A 302 4.29 -7.04 -10.10
C ASN A 302 4.13 -7.61 -8.69
N ALA A 303 4.45 -6.79 -7.71
CA ALA A 303 4.17 -7.05 -6.31
C ALA A 303 3.90 -5.74 -5.55
N SER A 304 3.27 -5.89 -4.39
CA SER A 304 2.93 -4.80 -3.48
C SER A 304 3.06 -5.27 -2.04
N ALA A 305 3.39 -4.35 -1.13
CA ALA A 305 3.55 -4.67 0.29
C ALA A 305 3.04 -3.54 1.17
N ILE A 306 2.47 -3.90 2.33
CA ILE A 306 2.04 -2.96 3.37
C ILE A 306 2.55 -3.45 4.71
N VAL A 307 3.06 -2.51 5.51
CA VAL A 307 3.45 -2.73 6.90
C VAL A 307 2.67 -1.80 7.81
N LEU A 308 1.94 -2.38 8.74
CA LEU A 308 1.25 -1.68 9.82
C LEU A 308 1.91 -2.03 11.15
N GLU A 309 2.09 -1.04 12.01
CA GLU A 309 2.63 -1.22 13.36
C GLU A 309 1.60 -0.78 14.40
N ARG A 310 1.53 -1.52 15.50
CA ARG A 310 0.66 -1.19 16.62
C ARG A 310 1.18 0.04 17.34
N VAL A 311 0.31 1.01 17.58
CA VAL A 311 0.65 2.20 18.36
C VAL A 311 0.62 1.85 19.86
N PRO A 312 1.74 1.98 20.60
CA PRO A 312 1.77 1.69 22.03
C PRO A 312 0.72 2.51 22.80
N GLY A 313 0.05 1.87 23.76
CA GLY A 313 -1.00 2.50 24.58
C GLY A 313 -2.35 2.71 23.88
N LYS A 314 -2.45 2.49 22.57
CA LYS A 314 -3.72 2.57 21.82
C LYS A 314 -4.30 1.17 21.62
N LYS A 315 -5.63 1.06 21.77
CA LYS A 315 -6.36 -0.23 21.71
C LYS A 315 -6.91 -0.54 20.32
N ASP A 316 -7.08 0.47 19.49
CA ASP A 316 -7.86 0.43 18.25
C ASP A 316 -7.15 1.08 17.06
N GLU A 317 -5.83 1.20 17.14
CA GLU A 317 -5.05 2.00 16.22
C GLU A 317 -3.79 1.26 15.74
N LEU A 318 -3.59 1.28 14.42
CA LEU A 318 -2.33 0.91 13.78
C LEU A 318 -1.78 2.11 13.02
N GLU A 319 -0.47 2.19 12.88
CA GLU A 319 0.24 3.21 12.12
C GLU A 319 0.80 2.60 10.82
N LEU A 320 0.61 3.28 9.69
CA LEU A 320 1.17 2.85 8.40
C LEU A 320 2.67 3.14 8.37
N LYS A 321 3.50 2.10 8.41
CA LYS A 321 4.97 2.24 8.43
C LYS A 321 5.61 2.12 7.05
N GLY A 322 4.97 1.38 6.15
CA GLY A 322 5.48 1.13 4.81
C GLY A 322 4.37 0.83 3.81
N MET A 323 4.51 1.33 2.58
CA MET A 323 3.59 1.06 1.48
C MET A 323 4.37 1.03 0.15
N ILE A 324 4.41 -0.15 -0.47
CA ILE A 324 4.95 -0.34 -1.81
C ILE A 324 3.78 -0.68 -2.75
N GLY A 325 3.54 0.19 -3.73
CA GLY A 325 2.45 0.01 -4.71
C GLY A 325 2.84 -0.84 -5.92
N SER A 326 4.08 -0.71 -6.41
CA SER A 326 4.65 -1.46 -7.52
C SER A 326 6.18 -1.53 -7.40
N LYS A 327 6.83 -2.32 -8.27
CA LYS A 327 8.30 -2.48 -8.31
C LYS A 327 9.06 -1.22 -8.73
N ASN A 328 8.42 -0.41 -9.56
CA ASN A 328 8.95 0.86 -10.06
C ASN A 328 7.76 1.71 -10.51
N PHE A 329 7.58 2.86 -9.87
CA PHE A 329 6.50 3.79 -10.20
C PHE A 329 6.64 4.38 -11.62
N PHE A 330 7.88 4.59 -12.06
CA PHE A 330 8.21 5.26 -13.33
C PHE A 330 8.39 4.27 -14.49
N GLU A 331 8.13 2.98 -14.29
CA GLU A 331 8.10 2.01 -15.38
C GLU A 331 6.90 2.28 -16.30
N ASP A 332 7.15 2.23 -17.60
CA ASP A 332 6.11 2.40 -18.62
C ASP A 332 5.01 1.33 -18.50
N GLY A 333 3.78 1.70 -18.88
CA GLY A 333 2.62 0.83 -18.78
C GLY A 333 2.02 0.80 -17.38
N ASN A 334 2.32 -0.25 -16.60
CA ASN A 334 1.60 -0.52 -15.35
C ASN A 334 2.34 -0.04 -14.08
N GLY A 335 3.47 0.67 -14.19
CA GLY A 335 4.27 1.12 -13.04
C GLY A 335 3.49 2.02 -12.06
N MET A 336 2.60 2.87 -12.58
CA MET A 336 1.77 3.79 -11.79
C MET A 336 0.57 3.14 -11.10
N VAL A 337 0.29 1.86 -11.37
CA VAL A 337 -0.80 1.12 -10.70
C VAL A 337 -0.42 0.89 -9.24
N ASN A 338 -1.18 1.48 -8.32
CA ASN A 338 -1.00 1.24 -6.90
C ASN A 338 -1.64 -0.10 -6.50
N GLY A 339 -0.87 -1.18 -6.57
CA GLY A 339 -1.34 -2.52 -6.21
C GLY A 339 -1.70 -2.69 -4.73
N SER A 340 -1.26 -1.76 -3.86
CA SER A 340 -1.67 -1.73 -2.46
C SER A 340 -3.14 -1.30 -2.26
N LEU A 341 -3.70 -0.55 -3.23
CA LEU A 341 -5.08 -0.04 -3.22
C LEU A 341 -5.99 -0.70 -4.27
N ALA A 342 -5.42 -1.37 -5.28
CA ALA A 342 -6.18 -2.04 -6.33
C ALA A 342 -6.95 -3.26 -5.78
N TYR A 343 -8.23 -3.36 -6.15
CA TYR A 343 -9.07 -4.51 -5.80
C TYR A 343 -8.77 -5.71 -6.70
N ARG A 344 -8.49 -6.87 -6.11
CA ARG A 344 -8.33 -8.14 -6.83
C ARG A 344 -8.96 -9.29 -6.06
N ASP A 345 -9.20 -10.41 -6.74
CA ASP A 345 -9.69 -11.64 -6.10
C ASP A 345 -8.81 -11.99 -4.90
N ALA A 346 -9.43 -12.08 -3.72
CA ALA A 346 -8.76 -12.24 -2.44
C ALA A 346 -8.29 -13.69 -2.21
N GLY A 347 -8.77 -14.64 -3.00
CA GLY A 347 -8.59 -16.07 -2.76
C GLY A 347 -8.95 -16.48 -1.33
N SER A 348 -8.23 -17.45 -0.79
CA SER A 348 -8.49 -17.99 0.55
C SER A 348 -8.15 -17.07 1.74
N THR A 349 -7.81 -15.79 1.51
CA THR A 349 -7.48 -14.85 2.59
C THR A 349 -8.69 -14.40 3.41
N LEU A 350 -9.92 -14.60 2.94
CA LEU A 350 -11.13 -14.25 3.70
C LEU A 350 -11.54 -15.32 4.73
N LYS A 351 -10.97 -16.53 4.68
CA LYS A 351 -11.36 -17.64 5.56
C LYS A 351 -11.18 -17.35 7.05
N PRO A 352 -10.10 -16.71 7.54
CA PRO A 352 -10.00 -16.35 8.96
C PRO A 352 -11.15 -15.45 9.43
N LEU A 353 -11.57 -14.49 8.60
CA LEU A 353 -12.70 -13.60 8.90
C LEU A 353 -14.03 -14.37 8.90
N LEU A 354 -14.20 -15.31 7.97
CA LEU A 354 -15.37 -16.21 7.93
C LEU A 354 -15.47 -17.05 9.20
N TYR A 355 -14.40 -17.75 9.55
CA TYR A 355 -14.38 -18.60 10.73
C TYR A 355 -14.47 -17.80 12.03
N ALA A 356 -13.86 -16.61 12.10
CA ALA A 356 -14.04 -15.70 13.22
C ALA A 356 -15.51 -15.34 13.40
N ASN A 357 -16.20 -14.87 12.34
CA ASN A 357 -17.62 -14.53 12.41
C ASN A 357 -18.49 -15.74 12.80
N ALA A 358 -18.19 -16.92 12.25
CA ALA A 358 -18.94 -18.13 12.55
C ALA A 358 -18.75 -18.60 14.01
N ILE A 359 -17.53 -18.52 14.54
CA ILE A 359 -17.22 -18.83 15.95
C ILE A 359 -17.87 -17.79 16.88
N ASP A 360 -17.77 -16.50 16.53
CA ASP A 360 -18.30 -15.42 17.37
C ASP A 360 -19.82 -15.47 17.51
N LYS A 361 -20.51 -15.88 16.44
CA LYS A 361 -21.96 -16.10 16.43
C LYS A 361 -22.38 -17.45 16.99
N GLY A 362 -21.45 -18.28 17.46
CA GLY A 362 -21.74 -19.57 18.08
C GLY A 362 -22.12 -20.69 17.12
N TYR A 363 -21.88 -20.56 15.81
CA TYR A 363 -22.12 -21.65 14.85
C TYR A 363 -21.11 -22.79 14.98
N TYR A 364 -19.87 -22.45 15.32
CA TYR A 364 -18.76 -23.41 15.41
C TYR A 364 -17.80 -23.05 16.54
N SER A 365 -16.89 -23.98 16.84
CA SER A 365 -15.71 -23.78 17.68
C SER A 365 -14.49 -24.32 16.95
N VAL A 366 -13.28 -23.98 17.40
CA VAL A 366 -12.03 -24.42 16.72
C VAL A 366 -11.87 -25.95 16.62
N ASN A 367 -12.53 -26.69 17.50
CA ASN A 367 -12.58 -28.15 17.56
C ASN A 367 -13.78 -28.77 16.80
N SER A 368 -14.67 -27.97 16.20
CA SER A 368 -15.79 -28.49 15.41
C SER A 368 -15.29 -29.33 14.24
N ILE A 369 -15.94 -30.46 13.99
CA ILE A 369 -15.59 -31.38 12.91
C ILE A 369 -16.27 -30.95 11.61
N PHE A 370 -15.50 -30.91 10.54
CA PHE A 370 -15.96 -30.71 9.17
C PHE A 370 -15.62 -31.95 8.34
N SER A 371 -16.57 -32.36 7.49
CA SER A 371 -16.32 -33.36 6.46
C SER A 371 -15.72 -32.70 5.20
N ASP A 372 -14.48 -33.08 4.86
CA ASP A 372 -13.79 -32.67 3.63
C ASP A 372 -13.94 -33.75 2.54
N GLU A 373 -15.18 -33.92 2.07
CA GLU A 373 -15.59 -34.91 1.07
C GLU A 373 -16.22 -34.27 -0.17
N LYS A 374 -16.45 -35.06 -1.22
CA LYS A 374 -17.08 -34.59 -2.45
C LYS A 374 -18.59 -34.52 -2.28
N TYR A 375 -19.13 -33.32 -2.11
CA TYR A 375 -20.58 -33.09 -2.13
C TYR A 375 -20.95 -31.76 -2.80
N SER A 376 -22.15 -31.72 -3.37
CA SER A 376 -22.72 -30.55 -4.03
C SER A 376 -23.57 -29.72 -3.07
N PHE A 377 -23.50 -28.41 -3.21
CA PHE A 377 -24.34 -27.47 -2.49
C PHE A 377 -25.41 -26.91 -3.42
N SER A 378 -26.68 -27.05 -3.04
CA SER A 378 -27.80 -26.47 -3.77
C SER A 378 -27.77 -24.95 -3.67
N LEU A 379 -27.80 -24.26 -4.80
CA LEU A 379 -27.87 -22.80 -4.84
C LEU A 379 -29.33 -22.35 -4.74
N ARG A 380 -29.57 -21.24 -4.01
CA ARG A 380 -30.91 -20.66 -3.86
C ARG A 380 -31.56 -20.23 -5.19
N GLN A 381 -30.77 -19.95 -6.22
CA GLN A 381 -31.23 -19.55 -7.55
C GLN A 381 -31.43 -20.74 -8.51
N GLY A 382 -31.26 -21.97 -8.04
CA GLY A 382 -31.23 -23.17 -8.86
C GLY A 382 -29.81 -23.59 -9.25
N GLY A 383 -29.63 -24.89 -9.49
CA GLY A 383 -28.33 -25.50 -9.80
C GLY A 383 -27.51 -25.92 -8.58
N ASN A 384 -26.44 -26.66 -8.85
CA ASN A 384 -25.56 -27.24 -7.83
C ASN A 384 -24.15 -26.65 -7.94
N TYR A 385 -23.63 -26.13 -6.84
CA TYR A 385 -22.24 -25.72 -6.73
C TYR A 385 -21.38 -26.86 -6.18
N LEU A 386 -20.35 -27.25 -6.94
CA LEU A 386 -19.44 -28.32 -6.56
C LEU A 386 -18.03 -27.76 -6.29
N PRO A 387 -17.73 -27.32 -5.06
CA PRO A 387 -16.41 -26.80 -4.73
C PRO A 387 -15.36 -27.91 -4.78
N ARG A 388 -14.11 -27.52 -5.08
CA ARG A 388 -12.95 -28.42 -5.07
C ARG A 388 -11.84 -27.83 -4.22
N ASN A 389 -11.10 -28.69 -3.54
CA ASN A 389 -9.86 -28.30 -2.87
C ASN A 389 -8.74 -28.02 -3.87
N ALA A 390 -7.79 -27.18 -3.47
CA ALA A 390 -6.67 -26.78 -4.34
C ALA A 390 -5.81 -27.97 -4.79
N ASP A 391 -5.64 -28.97 -3.92
CA ASP A 391 -4.89 -30.20 -4.21
C ASP A 391 -5.75 -31.29 -4.90
N LEU A 392 -7.02 -30.98 -5.18
CA LEU A 392 -8.01 -31.91 -5.74
C LEU A 392 -8.23 -33.19 -4.91
N ARG A 393 -7.79 -33.21 -3.65
CA ARG A 393 -7.93 -34.34 -2.73
C ARG A 393 -9.01 -34.04 -1.68
N TYR A 394 -9.50 -35.11 -1.08
CA TYR A 394 -10.45 -35.12 0.03
C TYR A 394 -9.74 -35.74 1.23
N TRP A 395 -9.79 -35.07 2.38
CA TRP A 395 -9.06 -35.50 3.57
C TRP A 395 -9.94 -36.17 4.63
N GLY A 396 -11.23 -36.32 4.34
CA GLY A 396 -12.23 -36.83 5.28
C GLY A 396 -12.47 -35.84 6.41
N ASP A 397 -12.84 -36.36 7.57
CA ASP A 397 -13.14 -35.53 8.74
C ASP A 397 -11.89 -34.86 9.31
N LEU A 398 -12.03 -33.57 9.62
CA LEU A 398 -10.98 -32.74 10.20
C LEU A 398 -11.58 -31.61 11.04
N THR A 399 -10.81 -31.12 12.01
CA THR A 399 -11.25 -29.99 12.85
C THR A 399 -11.26 -28.67 12.09
N LEU A 400 -12.07 -27.69 12.53
CA LEU A 400 -12.06 -26.31 12.00
C LEU A 400 -10.64 -25.74 12.01
N ALA A 401 -9.89 -25.97 13.08
CA ALA A 401 -8.49 -25.54 13.21
C ALA A 401 -7.60 -26.11 12.10
N GLU A 402 -7.72 -27.41 11.80
CA GLU A 402 -7.00 -28.05 10.69
C GLU A 402 -7.48 -27.56 9.33
N ALA A 403 -8.79 -27.29 9.18
CA ALA A 403 -9.39 -26.76 7.95
C ALA A 403 -8.80 -25.38 7.61
N LEU A 404 -8.78 -24.50 8.61
CA LEU A 404 -8.26 -23.14 8.48
C LEU A 404 -6.75 -23.13 8.27
N GLY A 405 -6.00 -23.89 9.08
CA GLY A 405 -4.55 -24.01 8.97
C GLY A 405 -4.11 -24.49 7.60
N ASN A 406 -4.75 -25.53 7.06
CA ASN A 406 -4.47 -26.07 5.73
C ASN A 406 -5.26 -25.41 4.60
N SER A 407 -6.04 -24.36 4.91
CA SER A 407 -6.79 -23.57 3.93
C SER A 407 -7.74 -24.40 3.03
N ARG A 408 -8.44 -25.40 3.59
CA ARG A 408 -9.37 -26.27 2.85
C ARG A 408 -10.57 -25.49 2.32
N ASN A 409 -11.03 -25.78 1.11
CA ASN A 409 -12.10 -25.03 0.44
C ASN A 409 -13.48 -25.52 0.87
N ILE A 410 -13.66 -26.84 0.91
CA ILE A 410 -14.97 -27.44 1.16
C ILE A 410 -15.49 -27.07 2.56
N PRO A 411 -14.73 -27.24 3.67
CA PRO A 411 -15.13 -26.77 4.99
C PRO A 411 -15.49 -25.28 5.06
N ALA A 412 -14.83 -24.42 4.27
CA ALA A 412 -15.15 -22.99 4.26
C ALA A 412 -16.50 -22.72 3.57
N VAL A 413 -16.78 -23.46 2.49
CA VAL A 413 -18.09 -23.41 1.81
C VAL A 413 -19.20 -23.97 2.71
N THR A 414 -18.92 -25.02 3.49
CA THR A 414 -19.84 -25.54 4.51
C THR A 414 -20.17 -24.47 5.54
N ALA A 415 -19.14 -23.78 6.07
CA ALA A 415 -19.32 -22.77 7.10
C ALA A 415 -20.18 -21.58 6.62
N ILE A 416 -19.93 -21.07 5.41
CA ILE A 416 -20.76 -19.96 4.88
C ILE A 416 -22.18 -20.40 4.54
N ASN A 417 -22.39 -21.64 4.10
CA ASN A 417 -23.73 -22.15 3.83
C ASN A 417 -24.54 -22.33 5.12
N GLN A 418 -23.91 -22.78 6.20
CA GLN A 418 -24.55 -22.88 7.51
C GLN A 418 -24.88 -21.50 8.10
N MET A 419 -23.93 -20.56 8.03
CA MET A 419 -24.09 -19.20 8.59
C MET A 419 -24.97 -18.29 7.72
N GLY A 420 -25.08 -18.59 6.43
CA GLY A 420 -25.73 -17.79 5.41
C GLY A 420 -24.81 -16.75 4.77
N VAL A 421 -24.85 -16.69 3.43
CA VAL A 421 -24.05 -15.73 2.62
C VAL A 421 -24.34 -14.28 3.00
N LEU A 422 -25.61 -13.92 3.24
CA LEU A 422 -26.00 -12.57 3.66
C LEU A 422 -25.32 -12.16 4.99
N THR A 423 -25.21 -13.08 5.94
CA THR A 423 -24.57 -12.84 7.24
C THR A 423 -23.10 -12.51 7.06
N PHE A 424 -22.39 -13.27 6.22
CA PHE A 424 -20.98 -13.00 5.95
C PHE A 424 -20.77 -11.73 5.13
N TYR A 425 -21.63 -11.48 4.14
CA TYR A 425 -21.60 -10.27 3.32
C TYR A 425 -21.73 -9.00 4.18
N ARG A 426 -22.74 -8.96 5.07
CA ARG A 426 -22.94 -7.81 5.99
C ARG A 426 -21.76 -7.64 6.96
N PHE A 427 -21.16 -8.74 7.40
CA PHE A 427 -19.95 -8.70 8.20
C PHE A 427 -18.78 -8.07 7.42
N LEU A 428 -18.54 -8.48 6.18
CA LEU A 428 -17.48 -7.89 5.34
C LEU A 428 -17.74 -6.40 5.10
N GLN A 429 -18.96 -5.99 4.80
CA GLN A 429 -19.34 -4.57 4.72
C GLN A 429 -18.94 -3.82 6.00
N SER A 430 -19.30 -4.37 7.17
CA SER A 430 -18.93 -3.78 8.47
C SER A 430 -17.42 -3.76 8.74
N ALA A 431 -16.66 -4.63 8.07
CA ALA A 431 -15.20 -4.70 8.12
C ALA A 431 -14.52 -3.75 7.11
N GLY A 432 -15.28 -2.88 6.44
CA GLY A 432 -14.77 -1.92 5.46
C GLY A 432 -14.72 -2.44 4.02
N PHE A 433 -15.48 -3.49 3.67
CA PHE A 433 -15.62 -4.03 2.31
C PHE A 433 -16.76 -3.39 1.53
N GLU A 434 -16.76 -2.06 1.52
CA GLU A 434 -17.76 -1.20 0.86
C GLU A 434 -17.70 -1.25 -0.67
N HIS A 435 -16.59 -1.74 -1.23
CA HIS A 435 -16.45 -1.95 -2.68
C HIS A 435 -17.30 -3.11 -3.21
N LEU A 436 -17.79 -3.99 -2.33
CA LEU A 436 -18.75 -5.02 -2.68
C LEU A 436 -20.11 -4.35 -2.93
N LYS A 437 -20.50 -4.17 -4.20
CA LYS A 437 -21.74 -3.46 -4.57
C LYS A 437 -22.85 -4.39 -5.04
N GLU A 438 -22.50 -5.60 -5.48
CA GLU A 438 -23.47 -6.57 -5.98
C GLU A 438 -24.23 -7.24 -4.84
N SER A 439 -25.35 -7.87 -5.17
CA SER A 439 -26.16 -8.58 -4.17
C SER A 439 -25.38 -9.75 -3.52
N PRO A 440 -25.68 -10.10 -2.26
CA PRO A 440 -25.11 -11.30 -1.62
C PRO A 440 -25.33 -12.58 -2.46
N GLN A 441 -26.44 -12.65 -3.19
CA GLN A 441 -26.78 -13.76 -4.07
C GLN A 441 -25.85 -13.85 -5.28
N PHE A 442 -25.40 -12.71 -5.83
CA PHE A 442 -24.42 -12.66 -6.93
C PHE A 442 -23.09 -13.31 -6.52
N TYR A 443 -22.58 -13.00 -5.33
CA TYR A 443 -21.34 -13.60 -4.83
C TYR A 443 -21.50 -15.06 -4.42
N GLY A 444 -22.65 -15.40 -3.84
CA GLY A 444 -22.98 -16.75 -3.41
C GLY A 444 -21.96 -17.35 -2.41
N PRO A 445 -21.89 -18.69 -2.31
CA PRO A 445 -20.93 -19.37 -1.44
C PRO A 445 -19.46 -19.13 -1.84
N GLY A 446 -19.21 -18.68 -3.07
CA GLY A 446 -17.88 -18.30 -3.55
C GLY A 446 -17.26 -17.14 -2.76
N LEU A 447 -18.06 -16.34 -2.06
CA LEU A 447 -17.60 -15.28 -1.15
C LEU A 447 -16.65 -15.83 -0.06
N ALA A 448 -16.88 -17.06 0.41
CA ALA A 448 -15.99 -17.74 1.37
C ALA A 448 -14.59 -18.02 0.81
N LEU A 449 -14.46 -18.07 -0.52
CA LEU A 449 -13.24 -18.41 -1.23
C LEU A 449 -12.57 -17.18 -1.87
N GLY A 450 -13.05 -15.97 -1.58
CA GLY A 450 -12.45 -14.71 -2.05
C GLY A 450 -13.22 -14.01 -3.17
N ALA A 451 -14.34 -14.57 -3.64
CA ALA A 451 -15.19 -13.90 -4.64
C ALA A 451 -15.65 -12.54 -4.11
N GLY A 452 -15.52 -11.48 -4.90
CA GLY A 452 -15.75 -10.09 -4.47
C GLY A 452 -14.47 -9.29 -4.22
N GLY A 453 -13.34 -9.97 -4.01
CA GLY A 453 -12.02 -9.34 -3.97
C GLY A 453 -11.77 -8.40 -2.80
N THR A 454 -10.57 -7.83 -2.76
CA THR A 454 -10.11 -6.90 -1.72
C THR A 454 -8.91 -6.09 -2.22
N SER A 455 -8.64 -4.94 -1.60
CA SER A 455 -7.33 -4.28 -1.71
C SER A 455 -6.38 -4.79 -0.63
N LEU A 456 -5.07 -4.68 -0.87
CA LEU A 456 -4.07 -5.11 0.13
C LEU A 456 -4.22 -4.31 1.43
N LEU A 457 -4.46 -3.00 1.36
CA LEU A 457 -4.64 -2.13 2.53
C LEU A 457 -5.81 -2.57 3.38
N GLN A 458 -6.95 -2.82 2.75
CA GLN A 458 -8.17 -3.25 3.40
C GLN A 458 -8.02 -4.62 4.06
N LEU A 459 -7.43 -5.59 3.35
CA LEU A 459 -7.18 -6.92 3.89
C LEU A 459 -6.21 -6.86 5.07
N THR A 460 -5.11 -6.12 4.94
CA THR A 460 -4.11 -5.95 6.01
C THR A 460 -4.71 -5.26 7.24
N ARG A 461 -5.55 -4.23 7.04
CA ARG A 461 -6.31 -3.58 8.11
C ARG A 461 -7.27 -4.55 8.81
N ALA A 462 -8.02 -5.37 8.06
CA ALA A 462 -8.93 -6.35 8.62
C ALA A 462 -8.18 -7.40 9.47
N TYR A 463 -7.01 -7.85 9.04
CA TYR A 463 -6.15 -8.74 9.84
C TYR A 463 -5.58 -8.08 11.09
N GLY A 464 -5.45 -6.76 11.09
CA GLY A 464 -5.13 -5.97 12.29
C GLY A 464 -6.12 -6.11 13.43
N SER A 465 -7.33 -6.60 13.17
CA SER A 465 -8.31 -6.89 14.23
C SER A 465 -7.88 -8.04 15.14
N PHE A 466 -7.15 -9.04 14.66
CA PHE A 466 -6.72 -10.18 15.47
C PHE A 466 -5.75 -9.80 16.61
N PRO A 467 -4.64 -9.07 16.38
CA PRO A 467 -3.78 -8.61 17.47
C PRO A 467 -4.46 -7.52 18.32
N LEU A 468 -5.48 -6.83 17.81
CA LEU A 468 -6.25 -5.80 18.52
C LEU A 468 -7.58 -6.33 19.09
N LYS A 469 -7.60 -7.60 19.51
CA LYS A 469 -8.71 -8.20 20.28
C LYS A 469 -10.09 -8.06 19.60
N GLY A 470 -10.12 -8.20 18.28
CA GLY A 470 -11.31 -8.15 17.44
C GLY A 470 -11.75 -6.75 17.02
N ILE A 471 -10.96 -5.71 17.33
CA ILE A 471 -11.25 -4.34 16.91
C ILE A 471 -10.63 -4.07 15.53
N LEU A 472 -11.46 -3.79 14.52
CA LEU A 472 -11.01 -3.23 13.25
C LEU A 472 -10.35 -1.88 13.52
N PRO A 473 -9.04 -1.71 13.24
CA PRO A 473 -8.34 -0.49 13.57
C PRO A 473 -8.64 0.64 12.59
N LYS A 474 -8.58 1.87 13.09
CA LYS A 474 -8.26 3.03 12.24
C LYS A 474 -6.75 3.06 11.97
N ILE A 475 -6.36 3.40 10.74
CA ILE A 475 -4.95 3.41 10.33
C ILE A 475 -4.43 4.85 10.31
N ARG A 476 -3.48 5.19 11.18
CA ARG A 476 -2.81 6.49 11.16
C ARG A 476 -1.91 6.57 9.94
N LEU A 477 -2.11 7.59 9.11
CA LEU A 477 -1.32 7.87 7.90
C LEU A 477 -0.22 8.91 8.13
N GLY A 478 -0.41 9.76 9.14
CA GLY A 478 0.44 10.91 9.41
C GLY A 478 -0.29 11.95 10.25
N LYS A 479 0.21 13.18 10.21
CA LYS A 479 -0.37 14.35 10.88
C LYS A 479 -0.46 15.52 9.91
N ILE A 480 -1.58 16.24 9.96
CA ILE A 480 -1.77 17.55 9.31
C ILE A 480 -1.80 18.58 10.44
N ASP A 481 -0.89 19.55 10.45
CA ASP A 481 -0.86 20.60 11.46
C ASP A 481 -0.96 20.08 12.92
N LYS A 482 -0.24 18.98 13.20
CA LYS A 482 -0.22 18.19 14.45
C LYS A 482 -1.42 17.27 14.70
N GLU A 483 -2.51 17.40 13.96
CA GLU A 483 -3.69 16.53 14.07
C GLU A 483 -3.51 15.24 13.27
N PRO A 484 -3.78 14.06 13.85
CA PRO A 484 -3.59 12.79 13.15
C PRO A 484 -4.61 12.58 12.03
N LEU A 485 -4.11 12.22 10.85
CA LEU A 485 -4.93 11.78 9.72
C LEU A 485 -5.11 10.25 9.75
N TYR A 486 -6.35 9.79 9.70
CA TYR A 486 -6.69 8.37 9.73
C TYR A 486 -7.35 7.89 8.44
N PHE A 487 -7.07 6.63 8.09
CA PHE A 487 -7.84 5.85 7.13
C PHE A 487 -8.77 4.87 7.87
N GLY A 488 -10.07 4.98 7.57
CA GLY A 488 -11.12 4.15 8.14
C GLY A 488 -11.40 4.43 9.62
N GLU A 489 -12.52 3.89 10.09
CA GLU A 489 -12.99 4.06 11.46
C GLU A 489 -12.73 2.82 12.33
N SER A 490 -12.74 3.02 13.65
CA SER A 490 -12.60 1.93 14.63
C SER A 490 -13.93 1.21 14.84
N LYS A 491 -13.93 -0.13 14.85
CA LYS A 491 -15.15 -0.93 15.08
C LYS A 491 -14.86 -2.31 15.65
N GLN A 492 -15.61 -2.74 16.66
CA GLN A 492 -15.56 -4.12 17.15
C GLN A 492 -16.20 -5.06 16.11
N LEU A 493 -15.44 -6.03 15.59
CA LEU A 493 -15.93 -7.03 14.62
C LEU A 493 -16.36 -8.33 15.26
N PHE A 494 -15.61 -8.80 16.26
CA PHE A 494 -15.85 -10.05 16.99
C PHE A 494 -15.21 -9.98 18.37
N SER A 495 -15.56 -10.88 19.29
CA SER A 495 -15.04 -10.89 20.66
C SER A 495 -13.51 -11.05 20.75
N PRO A 496 -12.88 -10.54 21.82
CA PRO A 496 -11.47 -10.78 22.13
C PRO A 496 -11.06 -12.26 22.15
N GLU A 497 -11.95 -13.12 22.63
CA GLU A 497 -11.80 -14.58 22.68
C GLU A 497 -11.69 -15.17 21.27
N THR A 498 -12.64 -14.84 20.39
CA THR A 498 -12.64 -15.27 18.98
C THR A 498 -11.36 -14.81 18.26
N ALA A 499 -10.96 -13.55 18.48
CA ALA A 499 -9.75 -12.99 17.88
C ALA A 499 -8.50 -13.80 18.25
N GLU A 500 -8.42 -14.20 19.52
CA GLU A 500 -7.30 -14.95 20.05
C GLU A 500 -7.30 -16.41 19.58
N GLU A 501 -8.46 -17.07 19.56
CA GLU A 501 -8.62 -18.43 19.04
C GLU A 501 -8.12 -18.53 17.59
N ILE A 502 -8.57 -17.62 16.71
CA ILE A 502 -8.12 -17.58 15.31
C ILE A 502 -6.62 -17.23 15.21
N LYS A 503 -6.13 -16.28 16.02
CA LYS A 503 -4.70 -15.95 16.10
C LYS A 503 -3.86 -17.19 16.35
N PHE A 504 -4.23 -18.02 17.33
CA PHE A 504 -3.47 -19.22 17.67
C PHE A 504 -3.58 -20.33 16.63
N VAL A 505 -4.74 -20.51 15.99
CA VAL A 505 -4.88 -21.42 14.86
C VAL A 505 -3.92 -21.04 13.72
N LEU A 506 -3.84 -19.76 13.36
CA LEU A 506 -2.94 -19.28 12.30
C LEU A 506 -1.46 -19.26 12.70
N ARG A 507 -1.17 -19.21 14.01
CA ARG A 507 0.19 -19.22 14.55
C ARG A 507 0.81 -20.61 14.48
N ASP A 508 0.05 -21.67 14.73
CA ASP A 508 0.58 -23.03 14.82
C ASP A 508 1.06 -23.56 13.45
N PRO A 509 2.38 -23.84 13.28
CA PRO A 509 2.90 -24.44 12.06
C PRO A 509 2.39 -25.88 11.84
N LYS A 510 2.07 -26.64 12.91
CA LYS A 510 1.60 -28.03 12.80
C LYS A 510 0.25 -28.11 12.08
N LEU A 511 -0.64 -27.14 12.34
CA LEU A 511 -1.97 -27.09 11.73
C LEU A 511 -1.94 -26.82 10.22
N ARG A 512 -0.83 -26.34 9.67
CA ARG A 512 -0.69 -26.00 8.24
C ARG A 512 0.34 -26.86 7.50
N GLN A 513 1.04 -27.73 8.23
CA GLN A 513 2.12 -28.56 7.70
C GLN A 513 1.64 -29.55 6.61
N ARG A 514 0.41 -30.06 6.70
CA ARG A 514 -0.11 -31.06 5.74
C ARG A 514 -0.26 -30.47 4.33
N ALA A 515 -0.67 -29.21 4.21
CA ALA A 515 -0.80 -28.51 2.93
C ALA A 515 0.50 -27.89 2.44
N PHE A 516 1.29 -27.26 3.32
CA PHE A 516 2.42 -26.41 2.90
C PHE A 516 3.80 -27.00 3.17
N GLY A 517 3.88 -28.15 3.86
CA GLY A 517 5.13 -28.78 4.25
C GLY A 517 5.80 -28.13 5.46
N ARG A 518 6.88 -28.76 5.94
CA ARG A 518 7.64 -28.31 7.13
C ARG A 518 8.57 -27.12 6.87
N ARG A 519 9.12 -27.02 5.67
CA ARG A 519 10.12 -26.00 5.29
C ARG A 519 9.54 -25.14 4.18
N SER A 520 8.64 -24.24 4.55
CA SER A 520 8.01 -23.31 3.61
C SER A 520 8.35 -21.86 3.97
N TYR A 521 8.08 -20.91 3.07
CA TYR A 521 8.18 -19.47 3.37
C TYR A 521 7.17 -19.00 4.43
N LEU A 522 6.32 -19.90 4.94
CA LEU A 522 5.43 -19.63 6.07
C LEU A 522 6.05 -20.06 7.41
N ASP A 523 7.23 -20.67 7.41
CA ASP A 523 7.94 -21.05 8.63
C ASP A 523 8.78 -19.87 9.14
N PHE A 524 8.42 -19.31 10.29
CA PHE A 524 9.08 -18.13 10.86
C PHE A 524 9.92 -18.53 12.07
N PRO A 525 11.13 -17.96 12.26
CA PRO A 525 11.96 -18.25 13.42
C PRO A 525 11.44 -17.63 14.73
N PHE A 526 10.34 -16.89 14.66
CA PHE A 526 9.63 -16.25 15.76
C PHE A 526 8.12 -16.43 15.58
N PRO A 527 7.30 -16.26 16.65
CA PRO A 527 5.88 -16.53 16.57
C PRO A 527 5.12 -15.52 15.68
N VAL A 528 4.58 -16.02 14.56
CA VAL A 528 3.80 -15.25 13.59
C VAL A 528 2.55 -16.03 13.20
N SER A 529 1.41 -15.35 13.23
CA SER A 529 0.16 -15.86 12.66
C SER A 529 0.12 -15.48 11.18
N VAL A 530 -0.13 -16.44 10.30
CA VAL A 530 -0.07 -16.19 8.85
C VAL A 530 -1.19 -16.90 8.09
N LYS A 531 -1.71 -16.23 7.07
CA LYS A 531 -2.65 -16.81 6.11
C LYS A 531 -2.26 -16.46 4.68
N THR A 532 -2.37 -17.44 3.81
CA THR A 532 -2.16 -17.31 2.37
C THR A 532 -3.47 -17.26 1.61
N GLY A 533 -3.44 -16.69 0.40
CA GLY A 533 -4.52 -16.82 -0.57
C GLY A 533 -3.94 -16.97 -1.97
N THR A 534 -4.53 -17.88 -2.74
CA THR A 534 -4.26 -18.03 -4.17
C THR A 534 -5.60 -17.88 -4.87
N SER A 535 -5.72 -16.96 -5.82
CA SER A 535 -6.94 -16.83 -6.62
C SER A 535 -7.02 -17.93 -7.67
N LYS A 536 -8.16 -18.00 -8.37
CA LYS A 536 -8.33 -18.88 -9.52
C LYS A 536 -7.22 -18.63 -10.57
N ASP A 537 -6.81 -19.71 -11.24
CA ASP A 537 -5.77 -19.75 -12.28
C ASP A 537 -4.43 -19.10 -11.86
N TYR A 538 -4.12 -19.06 -10.55
CA TYR A 538 -2.88 -18.49 -10.02
C TYR A 538 -2.62 -17.04 -10.46
N ARG A 539 -3.67 -16.24 -10.66
CA ARG A 539 -3.52 -14.82 -11.05
C ARG A 539 -3.01 -13.94 -9.91
N ASN A 540 -3.41 -14.27 -8.69
CA ASN A 540 -3.08 -13.52 -7.48
C ASN A 540 -2.52 -14.44 -6.41
N SER A 541 -1.35 -14.06 -5.89
CA SER A 541 -0.71 -14.67 -4.74
C SER A 541 -0.72 -13.65 -3.60
N TRP A 542 -1.38 -14.01 -2.50
CA TRP A 542 -1.52 -13.20 -1.30
C TRP A 542 -0.89 -13.90 -0.09
N THR A 543 -0.26 -13.11 0.79
CA THR A 543 0.06 -13.53 2.15
C THR A 543 -0.16 -12.35 3.08
N VAL A 544 -0.84 -12.60 4.20
CA VAL A 544 -0.96 -11.65 5.31
C VAL A 544 -0.53 -12.34 6.58
N ALA A 545 0.34 -11.69 7.33
CA ALA A 545 0.89 -12.21 8.56
C ALA A 545 0.91 -11.13 9.64
N PHE A 546 0.82 -11.55 10.90
CA PHE A 546 0.82 -10.62 12.03
C PHE A 546 1.43 -11.25 13.29
N ASN A 547 1.93 -10.38 14.16
CA ASN A 547 2.24 -10.67 15.55
C ASN A 547 1.63 -9.58 16.46
N GLU A 548 2.08 -9.47 17.71
CA GLU A 548 1.54 -8.49 18.66
C GLU A 548 1.87 -7.02 18.31
N ASN A 549 2.86 -6.79 17.43
CA ASN A 549 3.39 -5.47 17.08
C ASN A 549 3.12 -5.09 15.63
N TYR A 550 3.18 -6.03 14.69
CA TYR A 550 3.16 -5.77 13.26
C TYR A 550 2.09 -6.59 12.55
N VAL A 551 1.52 -5.99 11.50
CA VAL A 551 0.68 -6.65 10.50
C VAL A 551 1.29 -6.34 9.13
N VAL A 552 1.66 -7.39 8.41
CA VAL A 552 2.32 -7.29 7.10
C VAL A 552 1.49 -8.02 6.07
N GLY A 553 1.17 -7.35 4.98
CA GLY A 553 0.52 -7.94 3.82
C GLY A 553 1.39 -7.79 2.59
N ALA A 554 1.42 -8.82 1.73
CA ALA A 554 1.97 -8.74 0.39
C ALA A 554 1.05 -9.36 -0.65
N TRP A 555 1.11 -8.80 -1.85
CA TRP A 555 0.47 -9.30 -3.06
C TRP A 555 1.51 -9.48 -4.16
N VAL A 556 1.33 -10.52 -4.97
CA VAL A 556 2.17 -10.85 -6.14
C VAL A 556 1.28 -11.29 -7.29
N GLY A 557 1.57 -10.83 -8.50
CA GLY A 557 0.86 -11.22 -9.72
C GLY A 557 1.17 -10.29 -10.89
N ASN A 558 0.23 -10.19 -11.83
CA ASN A 558 0.33 -9.29 -12.99
C ASN A 558 -0.83 -8.29 -12.96
N PHE A 559 -0.53 -7.01 -13.11
CA PHE A 559 -1.54 -5.95 -13.14
C PHE A 559 -2.49 -6.06 -14.35
N SER A 560 -2.04 -6.68 -15.44
CA SER A 560 -2.87 -7.07 -16.59
C SER A 560 -3.95 -8.11 -16.25
N GLY A 561 -3.82 -8.79 -15.11
CA GLY A 561 -4.66 -9.91 -14.72
C GLY A 561 -4.24 -11.24 -15.34
N GLU A 562 -3.17 -11.28 -16.14
CA GLU A 562 -2.63 -12.52 -16.70
C GLU A 562 -2.20 -13.53 -15.62
N ARG A 563 -2.36 -14.82 -15.92
CA ARG A 563 -1.99 -15.90 -14.99
C ARG A 563 -0.47 -15.96 -14.79
N THR A 564 -0.06 -16.30 -13.57
CA THR A 564 1.32 -16.70 -13.29
C THR A 564 1.52 -18.18 -13.65
N MET A 565 2.77 -18.66 -13.66
CA MET A 565 3.09 -20.08 -13.83
C MET A 565 3.02 -20.79 -12.48
N ASP A 566 1.79 -20.98 -12.00
CA ASP A 566 1.43 -21.71 -10.77
C ASP A 566 2.03 -21.12 -9.48
N VAL A 567 2.18 -19.79 -9.41
CA VAL A 567 2.68 -19.11 -8.21
C VAL A 567 1.61 -19.08 -7.12
N SER A 568 1.77 -19.94 -6.12
CA SER A 568 0.89 -19.97 -4.94
C SER A 568 1.14 -18.81 -3.98
N GLY A 569 0.14 -18.48 -3.15
CA GLY A 569 0.26 -17.47 -2.10
C GLY A 569 1.45 -17.69 -1.15
N SER A 570 1.71 -18.95 -0.77
CA SER A 570 2.83 -19.31 0.10
C SER A 570 4.19 -19.17 -0.59
N PHE A 571 4.27 -19.40 -1.89
CA PHE A 571 5.51 -19.29 -2.64
C PHE A 571 5.79 -17.84 -3.07
N GLY A 572 4.81 -17.15 -3.63
CA GLY A 572 4.97 -15.81 -4.21
C GLY A 572 4.97 -14.70 -3.17
N ALA A 573 3.85 -14.48 -2.48
CA ALA A 573 3.76 -13.41 -1.48
C ALA A 573 4.39 -13.82 -0.13
N GLY A 574 4.44 -15.12 0.16
CA GLY A 574 5.01 -15.66 1.39
C GLY A 574 6.47 -15.27 1.59
N ARG A 575 7.31 -15.36 0.55
CA ARG A 575 8.73 -14.95 0.60
C ARG A 575 8.90 -13.46 0.96
N ILE A 576 8.07 -12.59 0.39
CA ILE A 576 8.11 -11.14 0.64
C ILE A 576 7.75 -10.88 2.10
N VAL A 577 6.63 -11.44 2.56
CA VAL A 577 6.19 -11.27 3.96
C VAL A 577 7.22 -11.82 4.94
N GLN A 578 7.84 -12.97 4.64
CA GLN A 578 8.85 -13.57 5.49
C GLN A 578 10.08 -12.67 5.62
N ASN A 579 10.60 -12.14 4.51
CA ASN A 579 11.78 -11.27 4.53
C ASN A 579 11.50 -9.92 5.19
N ILE A 580 10.32 -9.34 4.98
CA ILE A 580 9.88 -8.14 5.72
C ILE A 580 9.84 -8.42 7.23
N PHE A 581 9.21 -9.52 7.66
CA PHE A 581 9.18 -9.86 9.08
C PHE A 581 10.57 -10.12 9.66
N ARG A 582 11.47 -10.77 8.92
CA ARG A 582 12.84 -11.01 9.36
C ARG A 582 13.62 -9.71 9.55
N SER A 583 13.41 -8.73 8.67
CA SER A 583 13.95 -7.38 8.82
C SER A 583 13.39 -6.70 10.08
N LEU A 584 12.06 -6.62 10.21
CA LEU A 584 11.39 -5.96 11.33
C LEU A 584 11.73 -6.57 12.70
N MET A 585 12.03 -7.87 12.74
CA MET A 585 12.27 -8.63 13.98
C MET A 585 13.75 -8.86 14.29
N LYS A 586 14.70 -8.40 13.46
CA LYS A 586 16.14 -8.72 13.57
C LYS A 586 16.71 -8.50 14.98
N ASP A 587 16.33 -7.41 15.64
CA ASP A 587 16.83 -7.01 16.96
C ASP A 587 15.73 -6.97 18.03
N LYS A 588 14.61 -7.67 17.80
CA LYS A 588 13.47 -7.68 18.73
C LYS A 588 13.53 -8.89 19.66
N PRO A 589 13.29 -8.71 20.98
CA PRO A 589 13.25 -9.83 21.90
C PRO A 589 12.09 -10.76 21.56
N LYS A 590 12.26 -12.05 21.85
CA LYS A 590 11.14 -13.00 21.82
C LYS A 590 10.15 -12.61 22.91
N LEU A 591 8.97 -12.16 22.51
CA LEU A 591 7.88 -11.89 23.44
C LEU A 591 7.17 -13.20 23.78
N GLU A 592 7.19 -13.58 25.06
CA GLU A 592 6.29 -14.61 25.58
C GLU A 592 4.90 -14.00 25.74
N TYR A 593 3.90 -14.70 25.20
CA TYR A 593 2.52 -14.25 25.26
C TYR A 593 1.73 -15.15 26.20
N HIS A 594 1.25 -14.59 27.31
CA HIS A 594 0.37 -15.26 28.26
C HIS A 594 -1.06 -14.79 28.06
N SER A 595 -1.93 -15.70 27.63
CA SER A 595 -3.35 -15.38 27.48
C SER A 595 -4.09 -15.40 28.81
N GLN A 596 -4.96 -14.40 29.01
CA GLN A 596 -5.98 -14.43 30.04
C GLN A 596 -7.34 -14.93 29.54
N LEU A 597 -7.60 -14.94 28.22
CA LEU A 597 -8.91 -15.21 27.61
C LEU A 597 -9.08 -16.66 27.15
N THR A 598 -8.00 -17.30 26.70
CA THR A 598 -7.99 -18.68 26.18
C THR A 598 -7.04 -19.58 26.98
N GLU A 599 -7.34 -20.87 26.96
CA GLU A 599 -6.55 -21.95 27.55
C GLU A 599 -6.32 -23.06 26.53
N THR A 600 -5.31 -23.90 26.81
CA THR A 600 -4.96 -25.02 25.94
C THR A 600 -5.66 -26.28 26.42
N ARG A 601 -6.31 -27.02 25.51
CA ARG A 601 -7.01 -28.27 25.79
C ARG A 601 -6.72 -29.31 24.72
N ASN A 602 -6.84 -30.58 25.08
CA ASN A 602 -6.73 -31.71 24.15
C ASN A 602 -8.13 -32.13 23.67
N PHE A 603 -8.32 -32.16 22.37
CA PHE A 603 -9.56 -32.61 21.73
C PHE A 603 -9.32 -33.87 20.91
N CYS A 604 -10.30 -34.76 20.87
CA CYS A 604 -10.26 -35.90 19.97
C CYS A 604 -10.39 -35.42 18.53
N ARG A 605 -9.47 -35.83 17.66
CA ARG A 605 -9.43 -35.42 16.24
C ARG A 605 -10.66 -35.88 15.44
N PHE A 606 -11.32 -36.95 15.86
CA PHE A 606 -12.47 -37.52 15.14
C PHE A 606 -13.82 -37.01 15.61
N THR A 607 -13.94 -36.67 16.90
CA THR A 607 -15.24 -36.29 17.48
C THR A 607 -15.33 -34.81 17.85
N GLY A 608 -14.19 -34.13 17.98
CA GLY A 608 -14.13 -32.76 18.51
C GLY A 608 -14.45 -32.67 20.01
N LYS A 609 -14.77 -33.79 20.68
CA LYS A 609 -14.98 -33.89 22.13
C LYS A 609 -13.66 -33.80 22.89
N LEU A 610 -13.70 -33.61 24.22
CA LEU A 610 -12.48 -33.61 25.03
C LEU A 610 -11.77 -34.96 24.92
N ALA A 611 -10.47 -34.95 24.61
CA ALA A 611 -9.69 -36.17 24.43
C ALA A 611 -9.50 -36.90 25.76
N GLN A 612 -9.70 -38.21 25.75
CA GLN A 612 -9.30 -39.13 26.83
C GLN A 612 -7.99 -39.84 26.46
N MET A 613 -7.46 -40.67 27.36
CA MET A 613 -6.09 -41.22 27.27
C MET A 613 -5.80 -41.94 25.94
N ASN A 614 -6.79 -42.65 25.40
CA ASN A 614 -6.68 -43.43 24.17
C ASN A 614 -7.11 -42.66 22.90
N CYS A 615 -7.49 -41.38 23.04
CA CYS A 615 -7.93 -40.59 21.89
C CYS A 615 -6.74 -40.12 21.04
N PRO A 616 -6.82 -40.20 19.70
CA PRO A 616 -5.95 -39.42 18.84
C PRO A 616 -6.26 -37.94 19.06
N SER A 617 -5.36 -37.26 19.75
CA SER A 617 -5.61 -35.91 20.26
C SER A 617 -4.99 -34.82 19.41
N ILE A 618 -5.61 -33.65 19.46
CA ILE A 618 -5.08 -32.39 18.93
C ILE A 618 -5.14 -31.34 20.03
N VAL A 619 -4.04 -30.61 20.18
CA VAL A 619 -3.88 -29.54 21.15
C VAL A 619 -4.43 -28.27 20.52
N LEU A 620 -5.53 -27.74 21.05
CA LEU A 620 -6.13 -26.50 20.56
C LEU A 620 -6.29 -25.49 21.68
N ARG A 621 -6.26 -24.21 21.32
CA ARG A 621 -6.53 -23.11 22.25
C ARG A 621 -7.99 -22.68 22.12
N VAL A 622 -8.69 -22.69 23.25
CA VAL A 622 -10.13 -22.41 23.34
C VAL A 622 -10.39 -21.39 24.44
N ARG A 623 -11.46 -20.60 24.31
CA ARG A 623 -11.87 -19.64 25.35
C ARG A 623 -12.18 -20.32 26.69
N LYS A 624 -11.81 -19.67 27.80
CA LYS A 624 -11.95 -20.24 29.17
C LYS A 624 -13.40 -20.36 29.66
N LYS A 625 -14.31 -19.51 29.17
CA LYS A 625 -15.70 -19.41 29.65
C LYS A 625 -16.70 -20.11 28.72
N VAL A 626 -16.51 -21.40 28.46
CA VAL A 626 -17.44 -22.21 27.66
C VAL A 626 -17.81 -23.48 28.41
N ILE A 627 -19.06 -23.92 28.24
CA ILE A 627 -19.49 -25.29 28.55
C ILE A 627 -18.65 -26.20 27.65
N LEU A 628 -17.62 -26.81 28.24
CA LEU A 628 -16.75 -27.70 27.49
C LEU A 628 -17.56 -28.87 26.93
N PRO A 629 -17.24 -29.34 25.71
CA PRO A 629 -17.86 -30.54 25.20
C PRO A 629 -17.58 -31.72 26.14
N GLU A 630 -18.51 -32.67 26.19
CA GLU A 630 -18.36 -33.89 26.97
C GLU A 630 -17.06 -34.65 26.60
N PRO A 631 -16.51 -35.46 27.51
CA PRO A 631 -15.40 -36.37 27.20
C PRO A 631 -15.72 -37.31 26.03
N CYS A 632 -14.70 -37.68 25.27
CA CYS A 632 -14.84 -38.53 24.09
C CYS A 632 -15.12 -40.00 24.44
N ASP A 633 -16.39 -40.38 24.43
CA ASP A 633 -16.91 -41.74 24.54
C ASP A 633 -16.40 -42.76 23.49
N LYS A 634 -16.07 -42.33 22.26
CA LYS A 634 -15.73 -43.25 21.15
C LYS A 634 -14.46 -44.09 21.31
N HIS A 635 -13.54 -43.74 22.21
CA HIS A 635 -12.23 -44.39 22.32
C HIS A 635 -11.99 -44.98 23.73
N ASN A 636 -13.05 -45.16 24.53
CA ASN A 636 -12.98 -45.63 25.92
C ASN A 636 -13.05 -47.13 26.12
N GLU A 637 -13.49 -47.90 25.13
CA GLU A 637 -13.44 -49.36 25.26
C GLU A 637 -11.99 -49.84 25.08
N GLU A 638 -11.60 -50.80 25.92
CA GLU A 638 -10.52 -51.76 25.65
C GLU A 638 -10.87 -52.54 24.38
N SER A 639 -10.88 -51.85 23.23
CA SER A 639 -10.67 -52.50 21.96
C SER A 639 -9.27 -53.09 22.06
N SER A 640 -9.22 -54.41 22.27
CA SER A 640 -8.07 -55.27 22.04
C SER A 640 -7.17 -54.60 20.99
N GLY A 641 -6.03 -54.10 21.44
CA GLY A 641 -5.25 -53.05 20.79
C GLY A 641 -5.54 -52.83 19.31
N SER A 642 -6.33 -51.81 18.99
CA SER A 642 -6.20 -51.14 17.70
C SER A 642 -4.94 -50.28 17.74
N VAL A 643 -3.80 -50.99 17.73
CA VAL A 643 -2.53 -50.48 17.26
C VAL A 643 -2.81 -49.65 16.01
N LEU A 644 -2.30 -48.41 15.98
CA LEU A 644 -2.22 -47.55 14.80
C LEU A 644 -2.22 -48.40 13.53
N GLY A 645 -3.38 -48.49 12.84
CA GLY A 645 -3.66 -49.57 11.90
C GLY A 645 -2.45 -49.88 11.02
N VAL A 646 -2.02 -51.14 11.04
CA VAL A 646 -0.92 -51.65 10.22
C VAL A 646 -1.13 -51.16 8.79
N GLY A 647 -0.11 -50.53 8.20
CA GLY A 647 -0.28 -49.83 6.93
C GLY A 647 1.03 -49.40 6.29
N PHE A 648 0.96 -49.13 4.98
CA PHE A 648 2.11 -48.68 4.21
C PHE A 648 2.48 -47.24 4.59
N VAL A 649 3.68 -47.07 5.12
CA VAL A 649 4.35 -45.76 5.26
C VAL A 649 4.89 -45.33 3.90
N TYR A 650 5.34 -46.30 3.10
CA TYR A 650 5.85 -46.11 1.75
C TYR A 650 5.76 -47.42 0.95
N PRO A 651 5.44 -47.41 -0.36
CA PRO A 651 4.93 -46.29 -1.13
C PRO A 651 3.57 -45.79 -0.60
N SER A 652 3.16 -44.58 -0.99
CA SER A 652 1.84 -44.00 -0.69
C SER A 652 0.82 -44.31 -1.78
N MET A 653 -0.47 -44.34 -1.44
CA MET A 653 -1.54 -44.57 -2.40
C MET A 653 -1.51 -43.56 -3.56
N GLY A 654 -1.47 -44.06 -4.79
CA GLY A 654 -1.40 -43.27 -6.02
C GLY A 654 -0.04 -42.61 -6.28
N GLN A 655 1.01 -42.99 -5.56
CA GLN A 655 2.34 -42.45 -5.78
C GLN A 655 2.89 -42.87 -7.16
N ILE A 656 3.55 -41.94 -7.84
CA ILE A 656 4.17 -42.19 -9.15
C ILE A 656 5.69 -42.15 -8.98
N PHE A 657 6.34 -43.21 -9.41
CA PHE A 657 7.80 -43.32 -9.52
C PHE A 657 8.21 -43.08 -10.96
N LEU A 658 9.25 -42.27 -11.15
CA LEU A 658 9.84 -42.00 -12.46
C LEU A 658 11.15 -42.76 -12.58
N TYR A 659 11.35 -43.43 -13.71
CA TYR A 659 12.61 -44.08 -14.03
C TYR A 659 13.74 -43.05 -14.15
N HIS A 660 14.83 -43.20 -13.39
CA HIS A 660 15.97 -42.30 -13.51
C HIS A 660 16.79 -42.68 -14.75
N PRO A 661 16.95 -41.78 -15.75
CA PRO A 661 17.56 -42.14 -17.04
C PRO A 661 19.06 -42.45 -16.95
N SER A 662 19.75 -41.91 -15.93
CA SER A 662 21.21 -42.08 -15.76
C SER A 662 21.65 -43.35 -15.03
N TYR A 663 20.73 -44.17 -14.51
CA TYR A 663 21.07 -45.42 -13.80
C TYR A 663 20.48 -46.64 -14.51
N LYS A 664 21.16 -47.78 -14.43
CA LYS A 664 20.67 -49.04 -15.03
C LYS A 664 19.44 -49.56 -14.28
N LYS A 665 18.55 -50.27 -14.97
CA LYS A 665 17.21 -50.63 -14.45
C LYS A 665 17.26 -51.57 -13.26
N ASP A 666 18.15 -52.53 -13.35
CA ASP A 666 18.48 -53.54 -12.34
C ASP A 666 19.13 -52.94 -11.07
N THR A 667 19.64 -51.70 -11.14
CA THR A 667 20.25 -51.02 -9.98
C THR A 667 19.28 -50.09 -9.23
N GLN A 668 18.04 -49.95 -9.72
CA GLN A 668 17.04 -49.07 -9.13
C GLN A 668 15.95 -49.89 -8.44
N GLU A 669 15.57 -49.47 -7.24
CA GLU A 669 14.60 -50.18 -6.40
C GLU A 669 13.65 -49.19 -5.71
N ILE A 670 12.44 -49.66 -5.41
CA ILE A 670 11.43 -48.91 -4.66
C ILE A 670 11.44 -49.41 -3.23
N PRO A 671 11.79 -48.57 -2.22
CA PRO A 671 11.67 -49.00 -0.84
C PRO A 671 10.20 -49.24 -0.50
N VAL A 672 9.93 -50.20 0.37
CA VAL A 672 8.61 -50.45 0.95
C VAL A 672 8.79 -50.44 2.45
N ARG A 673 7.94 -49.70 3.15
CA ARG A 673 7.93 -49.56 4.60
C ARG A 673 6.53 -49.74 5.12
N ILE A 674 6.36 -50.69 6.03
CA ILE A 674 5.09 -51.03 6.67
C ILE A 674 5.25 -50.77 8.17
N ARG A 675 4.37 -49.94 8.74
CA ARG A 675 4.38 -49.68 10.19
C ARG A 675 3.70 -50.82 10.94
N GLU A 676 4.12 -51.04 12.18
CA GLU A 676 3.45 -51.96 13.12
C GLU A 676 3.36 -53.40 12.63
N ILE A 677 4.31 -53.86 11.80
CA ILE A 677 4.30 -55.25 11.29
C ILE A 677 4.38 -56.30 12.41
N LYS A 678 5.04 -55.95 13.52
CA LYS A 678 5.19 -56.81 14.71
C LYS A 678 3.87 -57.05 15.44
N SER A 679 2.82 -56.28 15.15
CA SER A 679 1.49 -56.50 15.73
C SER A 679 0.66 -57.52 14.94
N LEU A 680 1.14 -58.00 13.79
CA LEU A 680 0.48 -59.05 13.01
C LEU A 680 0.92 -60.43 13.49
N LYS A 681 0.02 -61.42 13.45
CA LYS A 681 0.27 -62.79 13.92
C LYS A 681 0.83 -63.68 12.80
N ASP A 682 0.34 -63.55 11.58
CA ASP A 682 0.76 -64.29 10.38
C ASP A 682 0.80 -63.36 9.15
N PRO A 683 1.79 -62.45 9.05
CA PRO A 683 1.80 -61.42 8.02
C PRO A 683 2.23 -61.96 6.64
N LYS A 684 1.41 -61.72 5.62
CA LYS A 684 1.71 -62.07 4.20
C LYS A 684 1.58 -60.85 3.29
N LEU A 685 2.60 -60.55 2.51
CA LEU A 685 2.60 -59.43 1.56
C LEU A 685 2.53 -59.95 0.13
N ILE A 686 1.47 -59.62 -0.59
CA ILE A 686 1.25 -60.04 -1.98
C ILE A 686 1.48 -58.85 -2.91
N TRP A 687 2.30 -59.04 -3.94
CA TRP A 687 2.57 -58.08 -5.00
C TRP A 687 1.87 -58.47 -6.30
N ASN A 688 1.08 -57.54 -6.83
CA ASN A 688 0.30 -57.66 -8.07
C ASN A 688 -0.55 -58.93 -8.14
N GLU A 689 -1.07 -59.41 -7.00
CA GLU A 689 -1.88 -60.64 -6.88
C GLU A 689 -1.17 -61.92 -7.35
N LYS A 690 0.15 -61.89 -7.55
CA LYS A 690 0.91 -62.98 -8.20
C LYS A 690 2.05 -63.51 -7.35
N GLU A 691 2.74 -62.64 -6.62
CA GLU A 691 3.98 -62.99 -5.93
C GLU A 691 3.88 -62.66 -4.44
N GLU A 692 4.17 -63.63 -3.58
CA GLU A 692 4.32 -63.40 -2.15
C GLU A 692 5.75 -62.96 -1.82
N LEU A 693 5.86 -61.80 -1.16
CA LEU A 693 7.12 -61.17 -0.82
C LEU A 693 7.50 -61.50 0.64
N LYS A 694 8.76 -61.87 0.85
CA LYS A 694 9.29 -62.07 2.20
C LYS A 694 9.41 -60.74 2.94
N LEU A 695 8.67 -60.62 4.02
CA LEU A 695 8.68 -59.48 4.92
C LEU A 695 9.86 -59.58 5.90
N SER A 696 10.59 -58.47 6.09
CA SER A 696 11.58 -58.40 7.17
C SER A 696 10.89 -58.15 8.52
N ALA A 697 11.53 -58.57 9.62
CA ALA A 697 11.05 -58.30 10.98
C ALA A 697 10.93 -56.79 11.32
N SER A 698 11.50 -55.92 10.47
CA SER A 698 11.41 -54.45 10.59
C SER A 698 10.28 -53.82 9.78
N GLY A 699 9.62 -54.60 8.90
CA GLY A 699 8.59 -54.10 7.99
C GLY A 699 9.16 -53.33 6.80
N GLU A 700 10.47 -53.40 6.58
CA GLU A 700 11.14 -52.79 5.43
C GLU A 700 11.55 -53.85 4.39
N LEU A 701 11.34 -53.56 3.12
CA LEU A 701 11.89 -54.31 1.99
C LEU A 701 12.12 -53.38 0.80
N ARG A 702 12.68 -53.91 -0.28
CA ARG A 702 12.88 -53.18 -1.54
C ARG A 702 12.33 -53.98 -2.71
N LEU A 703 11.62 -53.30 -3.61
CA LEU A 703 11.06 -53.89 -4.81
C LEU A 703 11.87 -53.49 -6.04
N PRO A 704 12.09 -54.41 -6.98
CA PRO A 704 12.67 -54.04 -8.26
C PRO A 704 11.71 -53.14 -9.05
N ILE A 705 12.25 -52.27 -9.90
CA ILE A 705 11.43 -51.38 -10.72
C ILE A 705 10.78 -52.14 -11.89
N VAL A 706 9.44 -52.23 -11.84
CA VAL A 706 8.60 -52.76 -12.92
C VAL A 706 7.65 -51.67 -13.41
N ARG A 707 7.71 -51.35 -14.72
CA ARG A 707 6.85 -50.33 -15.33
C ARG A 707 5.37 -50.72 -15.27
N GLY A 708 4.52 -49.70 -15.15
CA GLY A 708 3.06 -49.85 -15.10
C GLY A 708 2.49 -49.69 -13.69
N LYS A 709 1.21 -50.04 -13.55
CA LYS A 709 0.50 -50.02 -12.26
C LYS A 709 0.95 -51.20 -11.41
N GLN A 710 1.21 -50.91 -10.14
CA GLN A 710 1.69 -51.85 -9.14
C GLN A 710 0.72 -51.83 -7.95
N SER A 711 0.47 -52.98 -7.33
CA SER A 711 -0.39 -53.13 -6.15
C SER A 711 0.28 -54.01 -5.11
N LEU A 712 0.29 -53.57 -3.85
CA LEU A 712 0.74 -54.36 -2.71
C LEU A 712 -0.42 -54.54 -1.74
N VAL A 713 -0.64 -55.78 -1.30
CA VAL A 713 -1.69 -56.12 -0.35
C VAL A 713 -1.10 -56.90 0.82
N LEU A 714 -1.32 -56.39 2.03
CA LEU A 714 -0.88 -57.00 3.28
C LEU A 714 -2.03 -57.74 3.94
N TYR A 715 -1.82 -59.01 4.25
CA TYR A 715 -2.71 -59.90 4.97
C TYR A 715 -2.13 -60.28 6.33
N ASP A 716 -3.00 -60.69 7.24
CA ASP A 716 -2.68 -61.34 8.52
C ASP A 716 -3.57 -62.59 8.63
N GLY A 717 -3.01 -63.76 8.35
CA GLY A 717 -3.78 -64.95 8.01
C GLY A 717 -4.57 -64.75 6.71
N GLU A 718 -5.90 -64.89 6.76
CA GLU A 718 -6.81 -64.65 5.62
C GLU A 718 -7.37 -63.22 5.58
N MET A 719 -7.17 -62.41 6.63
CA MET A 719 -7.73 -61.06 6.70
C MET A 719 -6.83 -60.03 6.02
N LYS A 720 -7.38 -59.28 5.06
CA LYS A 720 -6.70 -58.11 4.46
C LYS A 720 -6.58 -56.98 5.47
N LYS A 721 -5.37 -56.51 5.74
CA LYS A 721 -5.06 -55.43 6.70
C LYS A 721 -4.79 -54.09 6.02
N ALA A 722 -4.07 -54.08 4.90
CA ALA A 722 -3.77 -52.87 4.15
C ALA A 722 -3.55 -53.16 2.67
N SER A 723 -3.72 -52.15 1.82
CA SER A 723 -3.25 -52.19 0.43
C SER A 723 -2.74 -50.84 -0.02
N VAL A 724 -1.82 -50.84 -0.98
CA VAL A 724 -1.36 -49.63 -1.66
C VAL A 724 -1.17 -49.89 -3.14
N ASP A 725 -1.74 -49.00 -3.95
CA ASP A 725 -1.52 -48.98 -5.39
C ASP A 725 -0.61 -47.81 -5.74
N PHE A 726 0.34 -48.03 -6.63
CA PHE A 726 1.29 -47.04 -7.12
C PHE A 726 1.62 -47.28 -8.59
N GLU A 727 2.28 -46.34 -9.25
CA GLU A 727 2.62 -46.45 -10.68
C GLU A 727 4.09 -46.18 -10.90
N VAL A 728 4.73 -46.92 -11.80
CA VAL A 728 6.09 -46.66 -12.26
C VAL A 728 6.08 -46.30 -13.74
N ARG A 729 6.61 -45.12 -14.09
CA ARG A 729 6.69 -44.60 -15.46
C ARG A 729 8.13 -44.55 -15.96
#